data_AF-A0A7Y5URV6-F1
#
_entry.id   AF-A0A7Y5URV6-F1
#
_cell.length_a   1.000
_cell.length_b   1.000
_cell.length_c   1.000
_cell.angle_alpha   90.00
_cell.angle_beta   90.00
_cell.angle_gamma   90.00
#
_symmetry.space_group_name_H-M   'P 1'
#
loop_
_entity.id
_entity.type
_entity.pdbx_description
1 polymer ?
#
loop_
_entity_poly.entity_id
_entity_poly.type
_entity_poly.pdbx_seq_one_letter_code
_entity_poly.pdbx_strand_id
1 'polypeptide(L)'
;MRNGQRNFIVKAIACGSLGLLSACAGGGGDDSSTFRVTAVNLVDGSIWRINRPIKVTFNQPVDFASVTLNSFNVRQAGGGPAAGEFYTEDGGRTIVFQPLCPTRDDLSDAGLRAGTNPLNNDLPYGYELNLIGVDKNSALPVRSKSGIALALSQTRTFTTPVSTNPLNLYLDTKVGPPIANVERTDLAADNEVNVLARFNPTYIEVGGTGGTKHYFKSNGTTLTIDPPLDAPLNRLADLGSQVALIVGINQAVDPSSLNVNSNRLRWEFTGDANAANPTWTPLITAVQLESNCSIVGTDSSGDVVAVPGARLRLTPTGVLPPSADLRAVIAAEFSDIVGETNPVEQAGFAEVPTEAFPVNPPVLVDEYFEEFDTSAYNDPNAAFAEPQASWGSGKLGAKFSFTGTGGPGGNFDWYIDAGEVVIFNTANSTINGFQVTFAPGTDNITSAIPTGNQTVVGGVVDVRNFYVENGGTLKVEGPNPFTLMASGRVVIRGRVDVSGTSNQGVNTLNVTNIPEPGSPGQAGGGKGGTASQLTTASTPRGGNGFGAFNVPDAGGFGGHTGWSNLAAEANRRGGGGGGGVLGPNEFVNFGTTGLWDQRRIGYDAEPGFDNAAASNSAITGAGPARGGNVAPSPFSDPNPLNNFFGNRYVFASNTVIVGELSRPWAGSGGGAGGDASRVPSGSFPGPWNPAGDEKGSGGAGGGGSVQIMSLGPIVFGVNGQIVARGGIGGGGENTIFLNRVGGGSGGGSGGHVVLQSSANIDFRAKVGVNFNNVNDNTFAIDCRGGQGGAGTDDLGGGIQSVTGQRETLPLQDACPAGYPTTGANACRGLVNGAGGDGGPGIVQLHTALGLVGTSAQNNVDIILPTTVGVTLAELCAPPPLSRDNIVGSPTTKMIPTFGKLSRARSAWIPLGEGGFNGDGNPYRDIEFQFGGIDPVTGYVNTNVNTQQVPLTGNALLTGSVDASDVLTPFIVSPPNANAGRQIVFNASSLLGTDDEALLHTPTLLRRYVVFIDTGTATGRFEVASASFNAGNNRLTLTVDADGPSMASLDEQGATVGLYRAFFRVSSSGALDSVPDQGIQITLEATSADPATGLPSTGGVVGPTSNVNTLNFASNGNLRFVRFNVTFDIAPDPNFPLSATSPIPSLEFLRLPFSYQ
;
A
#
# COMPACT_ATOMS: atom_id res chain seq x y z
N MET A 1 59.58 32.29 33.44
CA MET A 1 61.03 32.01 33.57
C MET A 1 61.34 30.65 32.95
N ARG A 2 62.14 30.67 31.87
CA ARG A 2 63.03 29.63 31.28
C ARG A 2 62.53 28.18 31.02
N ASN A 3 62.40 27.90 29.70
CA ASN A 3 63.03 26.86 28.87
C ASN A 3 63.09 25.38 29.28
N GLY A 4 62.74 24.51 28.30
CA GLY A 4 63.43 23.22 28.10
C GLY A 4 62.66 22.20 27.26
N GLN A 5 63.06 22.01 25.99
CA GLN A 5 62.64 20.89 25.12
C GLN A 5 63.01 19.51 25.70
N ARG A 6 62.22 18.46 25.37
CA ARG A 6 62.72 17.13 24.94
C ARG A 6 61.60 16.25 24.36
N ASN A 7 61.91 15.68 23.19
CA ASN A 7 61.16 14.67 22.45
C ASN A 7 60.92 13.39 23.26
N PHE A 8 59.77 12.75 23.06
CA PHE A 8 59.65 11.29 23.18
C PHE A 8 58.76 10.72 22.06
N ILE A 9 59.35 9.76 21.35
CA ILE A 9 58.83 8.97 20.24
C ILE A 9 58.04 7.79 20.82
N VAL A 10 56.85 7.50 20.28
CA VAL A 10 56.18 6.20 20.46
C VAL A 10 55.79 5.64 19.10
N LYS A 11 56.22 4.38 18.90
CA LYS A 11 56.09 3.52 17.72
C LYS A 11 54.65 3.01 17.57
N ALA A 12 54.17 2.91 16.34
CA ALA A 12 53.11 1.98 15.95
C ALA A 12 53.54 1.18 14.72
N ILE A 13 53.21 -0.11 14.77
CA ILE A 13 53.74 -1.21 14.00
C ILE A 13 53.08 -1.26 12.61
N ALA A 14 53.88 -1.16 11.56
CA ALA A 14 53.47 -1.41 10.18
C ALA A 14 53.67 -2.90 9.86
N CYS A 15 52.57 -3.60 9.53
CA CYS A 15 52.62 -4.92 8.93
C CYS A 15 52.44 -4.74 7.42
N GLY A 16 53.52 -4.97 6.66
CA GLY A 16 53.54 -4.85 5.22
C GLY A 16 53.09 -6.12 4.51
N SER A 17 52.41 -5.94 3.39
CA SER A 17 52.40 -6.89 2.30
C SER A 17 52.55 -6.11 0.99
N LEU A 18 53.80 -5.96 0.58
CA LEU A 18 54.20 -5.50 -0.75
C LEU A 18 53.96 -6.62 -1.76
N GLY A 19 53.15 -6.35 -2.78
CA GLY A 19 53.11 -7.07 -4.05
C GLY A 19 53.53 -6.12 -5.17
N LEU A 20 54.82 -6.13 -5.49
CA LEU A 20 55.40 -5.48 -6.67
C LEU A 20 54.96 -6.23 -7.93
N LEU A 21 54.35 -5.54 -8.89
CA LEU A 21 54.44 -5.89 -10.30
C LEU A 21 54.75 -4.65 -11.13
N SER A 22 55.82 -4.77 -11.91
CA SER A 22 56.43 -3.77 -12.76
C SER A 22 55.52 -3.43 -13.95
N ALA A 23 55.34 -2.14 -14.26
CA ALA A 23 54.95 -1.70 -15.60
C ALA A 23 55.90 -0.59 -16.03
N CYS A 24 56.53 -0.81 -17.18
CA CYS A 24 57.63 -0.05 -17.74
C CYS A 24 57.34 1.46 -17.81
N ALA A 25 58.14 2.25 -17.10
CA ALA A 25 58.35 3.66 -17.42
C ALA A 25 59.23 3.74 -18.68
N GLY A 26 58.58 3.68 -19.84
CA GLY A 26 59.17 4.11 -21.10
C GLY A 26 58.95 5.61 -21.26
N GLY A 27 60.04 6.39 -21.20
CA GLY A 27 60.02 7.78 -21.67
C GLY A 27 59.65 7.82 -23.15
N GLY A 28 58.63 8.61 -23.50
CA GLY A 28 58.18 8.85 -24.86
C GLY A 28 57.43 10.17 -24.91
N GLY A 29 57.88 11.08 -25.77
CA GLY A 29 57.53 12.51 -25.80
C GLY A 29 56.06 12.87 -25.94
N ASP A 30 55.80 14.16 -25.70
CA ASP A 30 54.56 14.87 -26.00
C ASP A 30 54.22 14.71 -27.48
N ASP A 31 53.40 13.70 -27.80
CA ASP A 31 52.71 13.61 -29.07
C ASP A 31 51.32 14.23 -28.89
N SER A 32 51.21 15.52 -29.20
CA SER A 32 49.96 16.30 -29.12
C SER A 32 48.93 15.91 -30.19
N SER A 33 49.20 14.88 -31.01
CA SER A 33 48.36 14.46 -32.13
C SER A 33 47.29 13.41 -31.76
N THR A 34 47.40 12.76 -30.59
CA THR A 34 46.47 11.69 -30.17
C THR A 34 45.67 12.08 -28.92
N PHE A 35 44.33 11.97 -28.98
CA PHE A 35 43.45 12.20 -27.83
C PHE A 35 43.26 10.88 -27.05
N ARG A 36 43.68 10.87 -25.78
CA ARG A 36 43.71 9.66 -24.93
C ARG A 36 43.34 9.96 -23.48
N VAL A 37 42.82 8.93 -22.81
CA VAL A 37 42.63 8.93 -21.35
C VAL A 37 43.98 8.82 -20.67
N THR A 38 44.25 9.71 -19.71
CA THR A 38 45.46 9.70 -18.88
C THR A 38 45.21 9.10 -17.50
N ALA A 39 43.99 9.23 -16.97
CA ALA A 39 43.62 8.65 -15.67
C ALA A 39 42.12 8.35 -15.58
N VAL A 40 41.78 7.32 -14.81
CA VAL A 40 40.41 6.99 -14.37
C VAL A 40 40.48 6.66 -12.88
N ASN A 41 39.67 7.32 -12.05
CA ASN A 41 39.70 7.08 -10.59
C ASN A 41 39.01 5.76 -10.18
N LEU A 42 38.15 5.22 -11.05
CA LEU A 42 37.44 3.96 -10.86
C LEU A 42 38.36 2.78 -11.20
N VAL A 43 38.65 1.96 -10.19
CA VAL A 43 39.41 0.72 -10.33
C VAL A 43 38.46 -0.41 -10.73
N ASP A 44 38.87 -1.24 -11.71
CA ASP A 44 38.07 -2.38 -12.18
C ASP A 44 37.87 -3.41 -11.05
N GLY A 45 36.63 -3.88 -10.89
CA GLY A 45 36.20 -4.80 -9.84
C GLY A 45 36.11 -4.20 -8.43
N SER A 46 36.26 -2.88 -8.27
CA SER A 46 36.22 -2.24 -6.94
C SER A 46 34.81 -2.10 -6.37
N ILE A 47 34.72 -1.91 -5.05
CA ILE A 47 33.49 -1.47 -4.37
C ILE A 47 33.46 0.06 -4.39
N TRP A 48 32.42 0.63 -5.00
CA TRP A 48 32.26 2.06 -5.21
C TRP A 48 31.12 2.63 -4.38
N ARG A 49 31.44 3.58 -3.51
CA ARG A 49 30.47 4.29 -2.67
C ARG A 49 29.45 5.04 -3.52
N ILE A 50 28.20 5.08 -3.07
CA ILE A 50 27.07 5.42 -3.96
C ILE A 50 27.01 6.91 -4.34
N ASN A 51 27.63 7.81 -3.56
CA ASN A 51 27.76 9.23 -3.86
C ASN A 51 29.11 9.62 -4.48
N ARG A 52 30.02 8.65 -4.71
CA ARG A 52 31.40 8.96 -5.12
C ARG A 52 31.49 9.29 -6.61
N PRO A 53 32.01 10.46 -7.01
CA PRO A 53 32.12 10.83 -8.42
C PRO A 53 33.10 9.92 -9.18
N ILE A 54 32.74 9.56 -10.40
CA ILE A 54 33.61 8.85 -11.36
C ILE A 54 34.26 9.90 -12.26
N LYS A 55 35.59 9.96 -12.25
CA LYS A 55 36.40 10.96 -12.95
C LYS A 55 37.28 10.30 -14.01
N VAL A 56 37.22 10.82 -15.23
CA VAL A 56 38.04 10.40 -16.38
C VAL A 56 38.81 11.61 -16.90
N THR A 57 40.13 11.58 -16.76
CA THR A 57 41.02 12.67 -17.18
C THR A 57 41.66 12.33 -18.52
N PHE A 58 41.77 13.34 -19.39
CA PHE A 58 42.31 13.25 -20.72
C PHE A 58 43.56 14.12 -20.87
N ASN A 59 44.37 13.85 -21.90
CA ASN A 59 45.54 14.68 -22.20
C ASN A 59 45.21 16.04 -22.86
N GLN A 60 43.97 16.25 -23.29
CA GLN A 60 43.49 17.48 -23.93
C GLN A 60 42.06 17.84 -23.44
N PRO A 61 41.62 19.11 -23.51
CA PRO A 61 40.26 19.49 -23.16
C PRO A 61 39.22 18.78 -24.04
N VAL A 62 38.16 18.28 -23.41
CA VAL A 62 37.06 17.55 -24.04
C VAL A 62 36.06 18.54 -24.67
N ASP A 63 35.58 18.21 -25.86
CA ASP A 63 34.37 18.81 -26.41
C ASP A 63 33.16 18.16 -25.72
N PHE A 64 32.58 18.85 -24.74
CA PHE A 64 31.50 18.28 -23.92
C PHE A 64 30.25 17.96 -24.73
N ALA A 65 30.03 18.59 -25.89
CA ALA A 65 28.93 18.23 -26.80
C ALA A 65 29.07 16.81 -27.38
N SER A 66 30.28 16.25 -27.37
CA SER A 66 30.54 14.86 -27.78
C SER A 66 30.26 13.84 -26.66
N VAL A 67 29.99 14.29 -25.42
CA VAL A 67 29.67 13.45 -24.26
C VAL A 67 28.16 13.21 -24.23
N THR A 68 27.75 12.03 -24.66
CA THR A 68 26.35 11.58 -24.71
C THR A 68 26.27 10.19 -24.10
N LEU A 69 25.07 9.70 -23.79
CA LEU A 69 24.89 8.33 -23.29
C LEU A 69 25.42 7.24 -24.27
N ASN A 70 25.63 7.58 -25.55
CA ASN A 70 26.22 6.69 -26.54
C ASN A 70 27.76 6.68 -26.52
N SER A 71 28.40 7.70 -25.94
CA SER A 71 29.85 7.88 -25.93
C SER A 71 30.46 7.76 -24.53
N PHE A 72 29.70 8.12 -23.49
CA PHE A 72 30.02 7.90 -22.08
C PHE A 72 28.74 7.45 -21.37
N ASN A 73 28.71 6.23 -20.84
CA ASN A 73 27.63 5.78 -19.95
C ASN A 73 28.15 5.00 -18.74
N VAL A 74 27.40 5.11 -17.65
CA VAL A 74 27.47 4.22 -16.49
C VAL A 74 26.13 3.51 -16.43
N ARG A 75 26.12 2.18 -16.40
CA ARG A 75 24.88 1.38 -16.41
C ARG A 75 24.98 0.20 -15.48
N GLN A 76 23.84 -0.26 -14.98
CA GLN A 76 23.78 -1.50 -14.23
C GLN A 76 24.04 -2.69 -15.16
N ALA A 77 24.77 -3.70 -14.69
CA ALA A 77 25.00 -4.94 -15.44
C ALA A 77 23.65 -5.62 -15.76
N GLY A 78 23.29 -5.68 -17.05
CA GLY A 78 21.99 -6.20 -17.50
C GLY A 78 20.79 -5.27 -17.27
N GLY A 79 21.01 -4.03 -16.83
CA GLY A 79 19.96 -3.04 -16.53
C GLY A 79 20.10 -1.73 -17.31
N GLY A 80 19.36 -0.71 -16.85
CA GLY A 80 19.37 0.64 -17.43
C GLY A 80 20.59 1.49 -17.04
N PRO A 81 20.74 2.70 -17.63
CA PRO A 81 21.75 3.67 -17.22
C PRO A 81 21.54 4.11 -15.76
N ALA A 82 22.65 4.35 -15.06
CA ALA A 82 22.64 4.95 -13.72
C ALA A 82 22.22 6.42 -13.80
N ALA A 83 21.40 6.88 -12.87
CA ALA A 83 21.03 8.29 -12.79
C ALA A 83 22.20 9.13 -12.24
N GLY A 84 22.40 10.32 -12.78
CA GLY A 84 23.46 11.22 -12.36
C GLY A 84 23.69 12.33 -13.37
N GLU A 85 24.65 13.19 -13.06
CA GLU A 85 24.97 14.38 -13.86
C GLU A 85 26.39 14.31 -14.40
N PHE A 86 26.57 14.86 -15.60
CA PHE A 86 27.87 15.00 -16.24
C PHE A 86 28.28 16.47 -16.23
N TYR A 87 29.56 16.72 -15.90
CA TYR A 87 30.19 18.04 -16.06
C TYR A 87 31.69 17.87 -16.31
N THR A 88 32.39 18.98 -16.51
CA THR A 88 33.85 18.97 -16.69
C THR A 88 34.59 19.75 -15.61
N GLU A 89 35.77 19.27 -15.25
CA GLU A 89 36.73 19.96 -14.37
C GLU A 89 38.08 20.15 -15.10
N ASP A 90 39.06 20.80 -14.44
CA ASP A 90 40.44 20.95 -14.92
C ASP A 90 40.53 21.60 -16.32
N GLY A 91 39.84 22.74 -16.50
CA GLY A 91 39.78 23.46 -17.77
C GLY A 91 39.15 22.64 -18.91
N GLY A 92 38.27 21.70 -18.59
CA GLY A 92 37.60 20.81 -19.55
C GLY A 92 38.32 19.49 -19.80
N ARG A 93 39.42 19.18 -19.12
CA ARG A 93 40.21 17.95 -19.35
C ARG A 93 39.71 16.73 -18.60
N THR A 94 38.84 16.90 -17.61
CA THR A 94 38.27 15.80 -16.84
C THR A 94 36.77 15.77 -17.02
N ILE A 95 36.22 14.64 -17.49
CA ILE A 95 34.77 14.39 -17.42
C ILE A 95 34.48 13.79 -16.06
N VAL A 96 33.48 14.34 -15.37
CA VAL A 96 32.97 13.82 -14.11
C VAL A 96 31.55 13.32 -14.31
N PHE A 97 31.30 12.09 -13.89
CA PHE A 97 29.96 11.58 -13.63
C PHE A 97 29.72 11.63 -12.12
N GLN A 98 28.79 12.46 -11.68
CA GLN A 98 28.34 12.52 -10.31
C GLN A 98 27.05 11.70 -10.21
N PRO A 99 27.06 10.54 -9.52
CA PRO A 99 25.84 9.81 -9.25
C PRO A 99 24.82 10.69 -8.53
N LEU A 100 23.53 10.55 -8.87
CA LEU A 100 22.46 11.21 -8.14
C LEU A 100 22.50 10.74 -6.68
N CYS A 101 22.69 11.68 -5.75
CA CYS A 101 22.65 11.35 -4.35
C CYS A 101 21.21 11.14 -3.87
N PRO A 102 21.01 10.21 -2.93
CA PRO A 102 19.69 9.96 -2.38
C PRO A 102 19.15 11.21 -1.67
N THR A 103 17.90 11.53 -1.95
CA THR A 103 17.10 12.51 -1.22
C THR A 103 16.01 11.83 -0.39
N ARG A 104 15.83 10.51 -0.54
CA ARG A 104 14.86 9.68 0.18
C ARG A 104 15.54 8.77 1.19
N ASP A 105 14.80 8.47 2.26
CA ASP A 105 15.22 7.59 3.37
C ASP A 105 15.57 6.16 2.89
N ASP A 106 14.84 5.66 1.89
CA ASP A 106 15.02 4.29 1.35
C ASP A 106 16.11 4.19 0.26
N LEU A 107 16.76 5.31 -0.08
CA LEU A 107 17.78 5.43 -1.12
C LEU A 107 17.29 5.00 -2.52
N SER A 108 15.97 4.89 -2.74
CA SER A 108 15.38 4.38 -3.99
C SER A 108 15.67 5.27 -5.20
N ASP A 109 15.93 6.55 -4.95
CA ASP A 109 16.27 7.59 -5.91
C ASP A 109 17.77 7.73 -6.15
N ALA A 110 18.62 6.96 -5.45
CA ALA A 110 20.06 6.99 -5.66
C ALA A 110 20.44 6.54 -7.08
N GLY A 111 21.38 7.26 -7.69
CA GLY A 111 21.92 6.93 -9.01
C GLY A 111 22.65 5.59 -9.07
N LEU A 112 23.36 5.27 -7.99
CA LEU A 112 23.96 3.96 -7.74
C LEU A 112 23.23 3.33 -6.55
N ARG A 113 22.60 2.17 -6.77
CA ARG A 113 21.82 1.48 -5.72
C ARG A 113 22.77 0.81 -4.71
N ALA A 114 22.45 0.91 -3.44
CA ALA A 114 23.12 0.16 -2.37
C ALA A 114 22.42 -1.17 -2.08
N GLY A 115 23.10 -2.08 -1.38
CA GLY A 115 22.52 -3.35 -0.96
C GLY A 115 22.55 -4.43 -2.04
N THR A 116 21.59 -5.35 -1.98
CA THR A 116 21.51 -6.53 -2.84
C THR A 116 20.47 -6.34 -3.93
N ASN A 117 20.72 -6.93 -5.10
CA ASN A 117 19.81 -6.91 -6.23
C ASN A 117 18.85 -8.12 -6.17
N PRO A 118 17.57 -7.93 -5.82
CA PRO A 118 16.61 -9.02 -5.71
C PRO A 118 16.33 -9.72 -7.06
N LEU A 119 16.66 -9.07 -8.18
CA LEU A 119 16.55 -9.65 -9.52
C LEU A 119 17.77 -10.48 -9.93
N ASN A 120 18.81 -10.55 -9.08
CA ASN A 120 20.05 -11.25 -9.38
C ASN A 120 20.58 -12.02 -8.16
N ASN A 121 19.76 -12.93 -7.61
CA ASN A 121 20.10 -13.81 -6.48
C ASN A 121 20.68 -13.08 -5.27
N ASP A 122 20.17 -11.88 -4.96
CA ASP A 122 20.63 -11.04 -3.86
C ASP A 122 22.14 -10.76 -3.86
N LEU A 123 22.76 -10.74 -5.04
CA LEU A 123 24.15 -10.28 -5.19
C LEU A 123 24.23 -8.74 -5.10
N PRO A 124 25.39 -8.17 -4.75
CA PRO A 124 25.58 -6.71 -4.79
C PRO A 124 25.21 -6.13 -6.16
N TYR A 125 24.69 -4.89 -6.19
CA TYR A 125 24.44 -4.21 -7.46
C TYR A 125 25.77 -4.01 -8.22
N GLY A 126 25.84 -4.57 -9.43
CA GLY A 126 26.98 -4.46 -10.34
C GLY A 126 26.73 -3.44 -11.44
N TYR A 127 27.77 -2.66 -11.76
CA TYR A 127 27.74 -1.58 -12.76
C TYR A 127 28.92 -1.68 -13.73
N GLU A 128 28.73 -1.13 -14.92
CA GLU A 128 29.72 -0.99 -15.98
C GLU A 128 29.82 0.47 -16.42
N LEU A 129 31.03 1.02 -16.43
CA LEU A 129 31.39 2.28 -17.07
C LEU A 129 31.90 1.99 -18.49
N ASN A 130 31.33 2.66 -19.49
CA ASN A 130 31.76 2.59 -20.88
C ASN A 130 32.10 3.98 -21.42
N LEU A 131 33.33 4.15 -21.88
CA LEU A 131 33.81 5.31 -22.60
C LEU A 131 34.25 4.87 -24.00
N ILE A 132 33.62 5.41 -25.03
CA ILE A 132 33.74 4.91 -26.39
C ILE A 132 34.70 5.77 -27.22
N GLY A 133 35.73 5.12 -27.73
CA GLY A 133 36.68 5.64 -28.72
C GLY A 133 36.42 5.09 -30.13
N VAL A 134 37.30 5.44 -31.06
CA VAL A 134 37.21 5.03 -32.48
C VAL A 134 37.51 3.55 -32.68
N ASP A 135 38.21 2.90 -31.76
CA ASP A 135 38.55 1.47 -31.77
C ASP A 135 37.32 0.54 -31.72
N LYS A 136 36.15 1.06 -31.33
CA LYS A 136 34.87 0.33 -31.31
C LYS A 136 33.98 0.60 -32.53
N ASN A 137 34.50 1.25 -33.58
CA ASN A 137 33.73 1.65 -34.77
C ASN A 137 32.46 2.48 -34.46
N SER A 138 32.47 3.24 -33.36
CA SER A 138 31.34 4.09 -32.99
C SER A 138 31.22 5.30 -33.91
N ALA A 139 30.00 5.63 -34.31
CA ALA A 139 29.70 6.84 -35.08
C ALA A 139 29.87 8.13 -34.24
N LEU A 140 29.84 8.02 -32.90
CA LEU A 140 29.86 9.14 -31.95
C LEU A 140 30.89 8.89 -30.83
N PRO A 141 32.21 8.90 -31.11
CA PRO A 141 33.23 8.81 -30.06
C PRO A 141 33.33 10.12 -29.28
N VAL A 142 33.86 10.07 -28.06
CA VAL A 142 34.24 11.31 -27.32
C VAL A 142 35.36 12.03 -28.07
N ARG A 143 35.29 13.36 -28.15
CA ARG A 143 36.23 14.23 -28.88
C ARG A 143 36.87 15.28 -27.98
N SER A 144 38.05 15.74 -28.37
CA SER A 144 38.66 16.96 -27.83
C SER A 144 38.01 18.22 -28.39
N LYS A 145 38.20 19.38 -27.75
CA LYS A 145 37.77 20.71 -28.29
C LYS A 145 38.38 21.02 -29.67
N SER A 146 39.52 20.40 -30.00
CA SER A 146 40.15 20.47 -31.33
C SER A 146 39.58 19.47 -32.36
N GLY A 147 38.55 18.70 -32.00
CA GLY A 147 37.85 17.76 -32.88
C GLY A 147 38.45 16.36 -33.00
N ILE A 148 39.60 16.09 -32.37
CA ILE A 148 40.29 14.78 -32.39
C ILE A 148 39.50 13.79 -31.54
N ALA A 149 39.14 12.64 -32.13
CA ALA A 149 38.38 11.58 -31.46
C ALA A 149 39.25 10.71 -30.55
N LEU A 150 38.64 10.15 -29.50
CA LEU A 150 39.31 9.30 -28.52
C LEU A 150 39.86 8.04 -29.19
N ALA A 151 41.16 7.80 -29.06
CA ALA A 151 41.82 6.71 -29.77
C ALA A 151 41.41 5.31 -29.28
N LEU A 152 41.29 5.12 -27.95
CA LEU A 152 41.02 3.83 -27.31
C LEU A 152 39.87 3.95 -26.31
N SER A 153 38.92 3.02 -26.39
CA SER A 153 37.79 2.90 -25.48
C SER A 153 38.24 2.45 -24.08
N GLN A 154 37.47 2.79 -23.06
CA GLN A 154 37.65 2.28 -21.68
C GLN A 154 36.37 1.59 -21.21
N THR A 155 36.53 0.42 -20.62
CA THR A 155 35.46 -0.29 -19.90
C THR A 155 35.96 -0.66 -18.50
N ARG A 156 35.11 -0.43 -17.49
CA ARG A 156 35.35 -0.81 -16.10
C ARG A 156 34.09 -1.39 -15.50
N THR A 157 34.23 -2.40 -14.66
CA THR A 157 33.16 -2.99 -13.86
C THR A 157 33.38 -2.68 -12.39
N PHE A 158 32.30 -2.55 -11.61
CA PHE A 158 32.37 -2.31 -10.17
C PHE A 158 31.07 -2.74 -9.49
N THR A 159 31.09 -2.84 -8.16
CA THR A 159 29.89 -3.08 -7.34
C THR A 159 29.70 -1.97 -6.33
N THR A 160 28.51 -1.86 -5.75
CA THR A 160 28.23 -0.94 -4.64
C THR A 160 28.25 -1.69 -3.29
N PRO A 161 28.42 -0.99 -2.15
CA PRO A 161 28.47 -1.63 -0.84
C PRO A 161 27.15 -2.32 -0.46
N VAL A 162 27.26 -3.47 0.19
CA VAL A 162 26.16 -4.13 0.92
C VAL A 162 26.27 -3.76 2.40
N SER A 163 25.75 -2.59 2.76
CA SER A 163 25.80 -2.08 4.13
C SER A 163 24.66 -1.09 4.38
N THR A 164 24.28 -0.92 5.64
CA THR A 164 23.40 0.17 6.10
C THR A 164 24.18 1.24 6.86
N ASN A 165 25.49 1.06 7.06
CA ASN A 165 26.31 2.03 7.76
C ASN A 165 26.71 3.18 6.82
N PRO A 166 26.37 4.45 7.15
CA PRO A 166 26.69 5.62 6.32
C PRO A 166 28.17 5.72 5.93
N LEU A 167 29.11 5.38 6.83
CA LEU A 167 30.57 5.44 6.56
C LEU A 167 31.02 4.46 5.46
N ASN A 168 30.27 3.37 5.27
CA ASN A 168 30.54 2.41 4.21
C ASN A 168 29.85 2.80 2.91
N LEU A 169 28.67 3.41 3.00
CA LEU A 169 27.84 3.80 1.86
C LEU A 169 28.36 5.05 1.16
N TYR A 170 28.83 6.03 1.92
CA TYR A 170 29.11 7.38 1.42
C TYR A 170 30.59 7.78 1.55
N LEU A 171 31.05 8.54 0.56
CA LEU A 171 32.26 9.33 0.64
C LEU A 171 31.91 10.66 1.33
N ASP A 172 32.55 10.92 2.46
CA ASP A 172 32.59 12.25 3.03
C ASP A 172 33.48 13.15 2.17
N THR A 173 32.92 14.26 1.69
CA THR A 173 33.61 15.23 0.84
C THR A 173 34.04 16.47 1.60
N LYS A 174 33.51 16.69 2.80
CA LYS A 174 33.79 17.85 3.62
C LYS A 174 33.70 17.47 5.09
N VAL A 175 34.87 17.39 5.72
CA VAL A 175 34.99 17.10 7.15
C VAL A 175 34.41 18.25 7.97
N GLY A 176 33.63 17.89 8.98
CA GLY A 176 32.97 18.80 9.90
C GLY A 176 31.46 18.79 9.73
N PRO A 177 30.73 19.47 10.63
CA PRO A 177 29.28 19.43 10.60
C PRO A 177 28.68 20.32 9.50
N PRO A 178 27.41 20.07 9.10
CA PRO A 178 26.74 20.87 8.08
C PRO A 178 26.54 22.31 8.53
N ILE A 179 26.81 23.28 7.65
CA ILE A 179 26.65 24.73 7.92
C ILE A 179 25.82 25.38 6.81
N ALA A 180 24.96 26.32 7.19
CA ALA A 180 24.18 27.13 6.25
C ALA A 180 25.06 28.12 5.44
N ASN A 181 24.78 28.24 4.15
CA ASN A 181 25.45 29.14 3.24
C ASN A 181 24.73 30.49 3.21
N VAL A 182 25.37 31.50 3.78
CA VAL A 182 24.93 32.91 3.76
C VAL A 182 26.05 33.74 3.12
N GLU A 183 25.70 34.63 2.20
CA GLU A 183 26.68 35.50 1.55
C GLU A 183 27.31 36.45 2.59
N ARG A 184 28.64 36.55 2.58
CA ARG A 184 29.45 37.43 3.43
C ARG A 184 29.92 38.65 2.65
N THR A 185 29.21 39.76 2.84
CA THR A 185 29.47 41.06 2.20
C THR A 185 30.76 41.75 2.67
N ASP A 186 31.31 41.34 3.80
CA ASP A 186 32.61 41.78 4.32
C ASP A 186 33.79 40.98 3.75
N LEU A 187 33.52 39.89 3.01
CA LEU A 187 34.52 39.06 2.34
C LEU A 187 34.51 39.31 0.83
N ALA A 188 35.64 39.02 0.17
CA ALA A 188 35.74 39.12 -1.28
C ALA A 188 34.81 38.10 -1.97
N ALA A 189 34.35 38.43 -3.18
CA ALA A 189 33.37 37.62 -3.92
C ALA A 189 33.90 36.23 -4.34
N ASP A 190 35.22 36.04 -4.35
CA ASP A 190 35.94 34.80 -4.64
C ASP A 190 36.30 34.00 -3.38
N ASN A 191 35.94 34.48 -2.19
CA ASN A 191 36.06 33.71 -0.96
C ASN A 191 35.19 32.45 -1.05
N GLU A 192 35.70 31.31 -0.56
CA GLU A 192 34.99 30.02 -0.60
C GLU A 192 33.55 30.12 -0.07
N VAL A 193 33.31 30.84 1.02
CA VAL A 193 31.96 31.04 1.59
C VAL A 193 31.03 31.73 0.58
N ASN A 194 31.52 32.76 -0.11
CA ASN A 194 30.75 33.51 -1.11
C ASN A 194 30.57 32.73 -2.41
N VAL A 195 31.51 31.87 -2.77
CA VAL A 195 31.35 30.94 -3.89
C VAL A 195 30.24 29.93 -3.57
N LEU A 196 30.27 29.29 -2.40
CA LEU A 196 29.22 28.36 -1.96
C LEU A 196 27.85 29.04 -1.89
N ALA A 197 27.76 30.24 -1.29
CA ALA A 197 26.52 31.00 -1.19
C ALA A 197 25.99 31.48 -2.56
N ARG A 198 26.84 31.67 -3.56
CA ARG A 198 26.40 32.01 -4.92
C ARG A 198 25.67 30.86 -5.61
N PHE A 199 26.18 29.64 -5.46
CA PHE A 199 25.63 28.46 -6.13
C PHE A 199 24.53 27.77 -5.32
N ASN A 200 24.63 27.82 -4.00
CA ASN A 200 23.66 27.28 -3.07
C ASN A 200 23.31 28.28 -1.95
N PRO A 201 22.63 29.38 -2.29
CA PRO A 201 22.27 30.42 -1.33
C PRO A 201 21.20 29.94 -0.35
N THR A 202 21.19 30.57 0.82
CA THR A 202 20.02 30.58 1.72
C THR A 202 19.14 31.78 1.40
N TYR A 203 17.86 31.55 1.17
CA TYR A 203 16.91 32.58 0.76
C TYR A 203 15.47 32.19 1.09
N ILE A 204 14.59 33.18 1.20
CA ILE A 204 13.14 32.97 1.33
C ILE A 204 12.47 33.15 -0.03
N GLU A 205 11.56 32.26 -0.37
CA GLU A 205 10.67 32.31 -1.54
C GLU A 205 9.30 32.82 -1.12
N VAL A 206 8.75 33.77 -1.85
CA VAL A 206 7.41 34.33 -1.64
C VAL A 206 6.55 34.12 -2.89
N GLY A 207 5.33 33.60 -2.70
CA GLY A 207 4.39 33.28 -3.79
C GLY A 207 4.47 31.83 -4.27
N GLY A 208 4.91 30.91 -3.40
CA GLY A 208 5.07 29.49 -3.71
C GLY A 208 6.35 29.14 -4.49
N THR A 209 6.42 27.90 -4.98
CA THR A 209 7.60 27.35 -5.66
C THR A 209 7.97 28.15 -6.90
N GLY A 210 9.17 28.73 -6.92
CA GLY A 210 9.62 29.60 -8.02
C GLY A 210 9.11 31.04 -7.95
N GLY A 211 8.53 31.44 -6.81
CA GLY A 211 8.17 32.81 -6.50
C GLY A 211 9.36 33.76 -6.35
N THR A 212 9.12 34.96 -5.83
CA THR A 212 10.14 35.98 -5.66
C THR A 212 11.15 35.54 -4.59
N LYS A 213 12.45 35.65 -4.90
CA LYS A 213 13.54 35.20 -4.04
C LYS A 213 14.16 36.38 -3.30
N HIS A 214 14.29 36.26 -1.99
CA HIS A 214 14.91 37.25 -1.12
C HIS A 214 16.07 36.60 -0.37
N TYR A 215 17.29 37.06 -0.66
CA TYR A 215 18.53 36.41 -0.26
C TYR A 215 19.06 36.97 1.05
N PHE A 216 19.47 36.08 1.96
CA PHE A 216 20.12 36.50 3.21
C PHE A 216 21.60 36.80 2.98
N LYS A 217 22.05 37.95 3.50
CA LYS A 217 23.42 38.45 3.41
C LYS A 217 23.89 38.93 4.78
N SER A 218 25.13 38.63 5.14
CA SER A 218 25.75 39.05 6.41
C SER A 218 27.01 39.88 6.14
N ASN A 219 27.33 40.84 7.00
CA ASN A 219 28.63 41.52 7.02
C ASN A 219 29.53 41.05 8.18
N GLY A 220 29.19 39.90 8.79
CA GLY A 220 29.84 39.38 9.99
C GLY A 220 29.28 39.92 11.31
N THR A 221 28.46 40.98 11.28
CA THR A 221 27.81 41.56 12.47
C THR A 221 26.30 41.79 12.33
N THR A 222 25.82 42.04 11.11
CA THR A 222 24.43 42.35 10.79
C THR A 222 23.97 41.43 9.66
N LEU A 223 22.78 40.85 9.83
CA LEU A 223 22.08 40.12 8.79
C LEU A 223 21.14 41.09 8.05
N THR A 224 21.08 40.95 6.74
CA THR A 224 20.22 41.74 5.85
C THR A 224 19.57 40.81 4.84
N ILE A 225 18.42 41.23 4.30
CA ILE A 225 17.71 40.51 3.26
C ILE A 225 17.59 41.39 2.01
N ASP A 226 17.90 40.81 0.84
CA ASP A 226 17.95 41.52 -0.44
C ASP A 226 17.17 40.75 -1.54
N PRO A 227 16.10 41.33 -2.10
CA PRO A 227 15.49 42.63 -1.73
C PRO A 227 14.90 42.64 -0.30
N PRO A 228 14.75 43.82 0.35
CA PRO A 228 14.08 43.94 1.64
C PRO A 228 12.68 43.31 1.64
N LEU A 229 12.30 42.67 2.75
CA LEU A 229 11.04 41.93 2.86
C LEU A 229 10.54 41.96 4.30
N ASP A 230 9.24 42.25 4.46
CA ASP A 230 8.44 41.77 5.59
C ASP A 230 7.72 40.51 5.09
N ALA A 231 7.93 39.37 5.73
CA ALA A 231 7.43 38.08 5.25
C ALA A 231 5.88 38.05 5.32
N PRO A 232 5.20 37.70 4.21
CA PRO A 232 3.75 37.55 4.22
C PRO A 232 3.29 36.46 5.18
N LEU A 233 2.03 36.55 5.61
CA LEU A 233 1.50 35.70 6.68
C LEU A 233 1.23 34.23 6.30
N ASN A 234 1.70 33.73 5.16
CA ASN A 234 1.51 32.34 4.71
C ASN A 234 0.05 31.85 4.79
N ARG A 235 -0.89 32.64 4.26
CA ARG A 235 -2.32 32.29 4.29
C ARG A 235 -2.55 31.08 3.39
N LEU A 236 -3.30 30.11 3.88
CA LEU A 236 -3.67 28.88 3.18
C LEU A 236 -4.45 29.18 1.90
N ALA A 237 -5.33 30.19 1.92
CA ALA A 237 -6.18 30.57 0.79
C ALA A 237 -5.51 31.50 -0.23
N ASP A 238 -4.35 32.08 0.07
CA ASP A 238 -3.64 33.02 -0.80
C ASP A 238 -2.24 32.49 -1.15
N LEU A 239 -2.17 31.86 -2.32
CA LEU A 239 -0.92 31.33 -2.90
C LEU A 239 0.15 32.42 -3.06
N GLY A 240 -0.24 33.68 -3.24
CA GLY A 240 0.70 34.80 -3.34
C GLY A 240 1.42 35.11 -2.02
N SER A 241 0.78 34.78 -0.89
CA SER A 241 1.34 34.97 0.45
C SER A 241 2.16 33.78 0.97
N GLN A 242 2.20 32.67 0.23
CA GLN A 242 2.91 31.47 0.66
C GLN A 242 4.40 31.69 0.71
N VAL A 243 5.03 31.31 1.82
CA VAL A 243 6.47 31.42 2.00
C VAL A 243 7.15 30.08 2.19
N ALA A 244 8.39 29.98 1.74
CA ALA A 244 9.26 28.85 2.05
C ALA A 244 10.71 29.31 2.22
N LEU A 245 11.41 28.76 3.20
CA LEU A 245 12.84 28.97 3.33
C LEU A 245 13.59 27.89 2.57
N ILE A 246 14.51 28.32 1.73
CA ILE A 246 15.47 27.45 1.08
C ILE A 246 16.79 27.63 1.82
N VAL A 247 17.23 26.57 2.50
CA VAL A 247 18.50 26.53 3.21
C VAL A 247 19.52 25.82 2.33
N GLY A 248 20.51 26.57 1.88
CA GLY A 248 21.67 26.01 1.22
C GLY A 248 22.67 25.53 2.26
N ILE A 249 22.99 24.23 2.25
CA ILE A 249 24.00 23.63 3.12
C ILE A 249 25.31 23.44 2.35
N ASN A 250 26.42 23.67 3.02
CA ASN A 250 27.77 23.63 2.47
C ASN A 250 28.31 22.22 2.15
N GLN A 251 27.53 21.16 2.40
CA GLN A 251 27.89 19.76 2.18
C GLN A 251 26.66 18.86 2.09
N ALA A 252 26.87 17.58 1.77
CA ALA A 252 25.83 16.57 1.72
C ALA A 252 25.32 16.23 3.12
N VAL A 253 24.02 15.93 3.22
CA VAL A 253 23.36 15.59 4.50
C VAL A 253 22.78 14.19 4.46
N ASP A 254 22.59 13.59 5.63
CA ASP A 254 21.90 12.31 5.75
C ASP A 254 20.44 12.50 5.31
N PRO A 255 19.97 11.79 4.25
CA PRO A 255 18.61 11.93 3.74
C PRO A 255 17.57 11.23 4.62
N SER A 256 17.98 10.57 5.71
CA SER A 256 17.05 9.83 6.57
C SER A 256 15.96 10.74 7.15
N SER A 257 14.77 10.17 7.35
CA SER A 257 13.65 10.86 7.99
C SER A 257 13.94 11.28 9.44
N LEU A 258 14.92 10.62 10.09
CA LEU A 258 15.43 10.99 11.41
C LEU A 258 16.32 12.24 11.38
N ASN A 259 16.92 12.57 10.24
CA ASN A 259 17.75 13.76 10.06
C ASN A 259 17.00 14.92 9.41
N VAL A 260 16.24 14.64 8.35
CA VAL A 260 15.45 15.63 7.60
C VAL A 260 14.04 15.72 8.19
N ASN A 261 13.89 16.45 9.29
CA ASN A 261 12.60 16.68 9.95
C ASN A 261 12.56 18.01 10.72
N SER A 262 11.36 18.38 11.16
CA SER A 262 11.07 19.64 11.85
C SER A 262 11.69 19.77 13.24
N ASN A 263 12.20 18.70 13.86
CA ASN A 263 12.91 18.85 15.13
C ASN A 263 14.33 19.39 14.90
N ARG A 264 14.96 18.97 13.78
CA ARG A 264 16.33 19.35 13.43
C ARG A 264 16.43 20.59 12.55
N LEU A 265 15.40 20.88 11.77
CA LEU A 265 15.35 22.00 10.83
C LEU A 265 14.00 22.68 10.96
N ARG A 266 13.96 23.91 11.47
CA ARG A 266 12.69 24.60 11.77
C ARG A 266 12.79 26.11 11.65
N TRP A 267 11.62 26.72 11.50
CA TRP A 267 11.42 28.12 11.83
C TRP A 267 11.08 28.26 13.32
N GLU A 268 11.50 29.36 13.92
CA GLU A 268 11.03 29.82 15.22
C GLU A 268 10.59 31.28 15.12
N PHE A 269 9.74 31.72 16.03
CA PHE A 269 9.27 33.10 16.10
C PHE A 269 9.36 33.71 17.50
N THR A 270 9.40 35.03 17.57
CA THR A 270 9.31 35.78 18.82
C THR A 270 8.59 37.12 18.62
N GLY A 271 7.92 37.62 19.66
CA GLY A 271 7.27 38.94 19.66
C GLY A 271 8.15 40.07 20.19
N ASP A 272 9.33 39.75 20.75
CA ASP A 272 10.25 40.74 21.32
C ASP A 272 11.71 40.33 21.07
N ALA A 273 12.15 40.34 19.80
CA ALA A 273 13.53 39.97 19.44
C ALA A 273 14.58 40.89 20.06
N ASN A 274 14.18 42.08 20.51
CA ASN A 274 15.07 43.07 21.14
C ASN A 274 15.19 42.90 22.66
N ALA A 275 14.44 41.96 23.26
CA ALA A 275 14.60 41.61 24.67
C ALA A 275 16.03 41.15 24.97
N ALA A 276 16.47 41.34 26.22
CA ALA A 276 17.79 40.85 26.65
C ALA A 276 17.93 39.32 26.56
N ASN A 277 16.80 38.58 26.65
CA ASN A 277 16.70 37.14 26.44
C ASN A 277 15.37 36.84 25.73
N PRO A 278 15.29 36.93 24.39
CA PRO A 278 14.07 36.67 23.65
C PRO A 278 13.67 35.20 23.77
N THR A 279 12.40 34.93 24.05
CA THR A 279 11.85 33.57 24.02
C THR A 279 11.43 33.25 22.60
N TRP A 280 12.08 32.26 22.00
CA TRP A 280 11.78 31.79 20.64
C TRP A 280 10.92 30.54 20.70
N THR A 281 9.84 30.52 19.93
CA THR A 281 8.88 29.42 19.87
C THR A 281 8.94 28.74 18.52
N PRO A 282 9.07 27.40 18.43
CA PRO A 282 9.05 26.67 17.17
C PRO A 282 7.76 26.84 16.36
N LEU A 283 7.89 26.93 15.03
CA LEU A 283 6.80 26.82 14.06
C LEU A 283 6.76 25.42 13.45
N ILE A 284 5.56 24.91 13.24
CA ILE A 284 5.36 23.65 12.50
C ILE A 284 5.76 23.88 11.05
N THR A 285 6.78 23.13 10.62
CA THR A 285 7.44 23.31 9.32
C THR A 285 7.59 21.96 8.64
N ALA A 286 7.12 21.84 7.40
CA ALA A 286 7.44 20.71 6.54
C ALA A 286 8.87 20.87 6.01
N VAL A 287 9.67 19.80 6.12
CA VAL A 287 11.08 19.81 5.70
C VAL A 287 11.26 18.83 4.55
N GLN A 288 11.86 19.30 3.46
CA GLN A 288 12.16 18.48 2.30
C GLN A 288 13.61 18.69 1.87
N LEU A 289 14.31 17.60 1.57
CA LEU A 289 15.62 17.63 0.91
C LEU A 289 15.39 17.69 -0.61
N GLU A 290 15.64 18.85 -1.24
CA GLU A 290 15.44 19.07 -2.68
C GLU A 290 16.60 18.54 -3.52
N SER A 291 17.83 18.67 -3.02
CA SER A 291 19.03 18.17 -3.68
C SER A 291 20.11 17.85 -2.66
N ASN A 292 21.00 16.91 -3.02
CA ASN A 292 22.07 16.43 -2.15
C ASN A 292 23.36 16.18 -2.96
N CYS A 293 24.52 16.30 -2.29
CA CYS A 293 25.89 16.14 -2.81
C CYS A 293 26.39 17.10 -3.91
N SER A 294 25.59 17.53 -4.87
CA SER A 294 26.05 18.43 -5.92
C SER A 294 24.96 19.36 -6.41
N ILE A 295 25.33 20.63 -6.54
CA ILE A 295 24.48 21.67 -7.12
C ILE A 295 25.22 22.24 -8.32
N VAL A 296 24.67 22.03 -9.50
CA VAL A 296 25.25 22.49 -10.76
C VAL A 296 24.78 23.91 -11.04
N GLY A 297 25.74 24.82 -11.25
CA GLY A 297 25.49 26.16 -11.74
C GLY A 297 26.53 26.59 -12.76
N THR A 298 26.49 27.85 -13.17
CA THR A 298 27.45 28.44 -14.09
C THR A 298 28.29 29.48 -13.36
N ASP A 299 29.62 29.39 -13.48
CA ASP A 299 30.51 30.38 -12.91
C ASP A 299 30.51 31.70 -13.70
N SER A 300 31.28 32.69 -13.23
CA SER A 300 31.41 33.99 -13.92
C SER A 300 32.06 33.90 -15.31
N SER A 301 32.64 32.76 -15.67
CA SER A 301 33.31 32.50 -16.95
C SER A 301 32.36 31.83 -17.95
N GLY A 302 31.16 31.44 -17.52
CA GLY A 302 30.21 30.69 -18.35
C GLY A 302 30.40 29.16 -18.30
N ASP A 303 31.31 28.67 -17.45
CA ASP A 303 31.58 27.23 -17.31
C ASP A 303 30.63 26.60 -16.29
N VAL A 304 30.17 25.38 -16.59
CA VAL A 304 29.30 24.60 -15.70
C VAL A 304 30.14 24.05 -14.55
N VAL A 305 29.83 24.47 -13.32
CA VAL A 305 30.52 24.08 -12.08
C VAL A 305 29.53 23.38 -11.16
N ALA A 306 29.89 22.18 -10.70
CA ALA A 306 29.18 21.50 -9.63
C ALA A 306 29.82 21.84 -8.29
N VAL A 307 29.02 22.28 -7.33
CA VAL A 307 29.49 22.62 -5.99
C VAL A 307 28.94 21.60 -5.00
N PRO A 308 29.76 21.03 -4.10
CA PRO A 308 29.27 20.14 -3.06
C PRO A 308 28.28 20.85 -2.14
N GLY A 309 27.16 20.20 -1.82
CA GLY A 309 26.14 20.79 -0.97
C GLY A 309 24.82 20.04 -0.96
N ALA A 310 23.92 20.46 -0.07
CA ALA A 310 22.55 20.02 0.00
C ALA A 310 21.61 21.24 0.02
N ARG A 311 20.38 21.08 -0.48
CA ARG A 311 19.36 22.12 -0.44
C ARG A 311 18.13 21.60 0.28
N LEU A 312 17.71 22.30 1.32
CA LEU A 312 16.55 21.96 2.13
C LEU A 312 15.48 23.03 1.96
N ARG A 313 14.24 22.60 1.73
CA ARG A 313 13.05 23.46 1.75
C ARG A 313 12.35 23.29 3.09
N LEU A 314 12.12 24.40 3.77
CA LEU A 314 11.38 24.52 5.02
C LEU A 314 10.12 25.34 4.74
N THR A 315 8.97 24.68 4.69
CA THR A 315 7.67 25.28 4.38
C THR A 315 6.80 25.33 5.65
N PRO A 316 6.45 26.52 6.17
CA PRO A 316 5.48 26.64 7.24
C PRO A 316 4.12 26.06 6.79
N THR A 317 3.46 25.29 7.65
CA THR A 317 2.26 24.54 7.24
C THR A 317 0.93 25.26 7.53
N GLY A 318 0.97 26.39 8.25
CA GLY A 318 -0.20 27.23 8.53
C GLY A 318 0.15 28.72 8.51
N VAL A 319 -0.79 29.55 8.96
CA VAL A 319 -0.63 31.02 9.01
C VAL A 319 0.54 31.39 9.92
N LEU A 320 1.40 32.30 9.46
CA LEU A 320 2.52 32.82 10.25
C LEU A 320 2.05 33.82 11.31
N PRO A 321 2.79 33.96 12.42
CA PRO A 321 2.47 34.92 13.46
C PRO A 321 2.63 36.35 12.92
N PRO A 322 1.64 37.23 13.07
CA PRO A 322 1.72 38.62 12.65
C PRO A 322 2.62 39.44 13.59
N SER A 323 3.25 40.49 13.06
CA SER A 323 4.11 41.42 13.82
C SER A 323 5.18 40.72 14.68
N ALA A 324 5.78 39.65 14.15
CA ALA A 324 6.77 38.82 14.85
C ALA A 324 8.07 38.73 14.07
N ASP A 325 9.16 38.46 14.75
CA ASP A 325 10.44 38.12 14.10
C ASP A 325 10.52 36.61 13.91
N LEU A 326 10.89 36.16 12.72
CA LEU A 326 11.18 34.76 12.40
C LEU A 326 12.68 34.53 12.37
N ARG A 327 13.12 33.33 12.80
CA ARG A 327 14.48 32.84 12.58
C ARG A 327 14.50 31.38 12.17
N ALA A 328 15.46 31.01 11.34
CA ALA A 328 15.73 29.62 11.01
C ALA A 328 16.70 28.99 12.01
N VAL A 329 16.50 27.70 12.27
CA VAL A 329 17.31 26.93 13.21
C VAL A 329 17.72 25.58 12.63
N ILE A 330 19.00 25.26 12.78
CA ILE A 330 19.58 23.94 12.54
C ILE A 330 20.02 23.38 13.90
N ALA A 331 19.35 22.35 14.38
CA ALA A 331 19.66 21.72 15.66
C ALA A 331 21.06 21.09 15.67
N ALA A 332 21.62 20.92 16.87
CA ALA A 332 22.94 20.33 17.05
C ALA A 332 23.02 18.92 16.44
N GLU A 333 21.96 18.13 16.55
CA GLU A 333 21.85 16.75 16.07
C GLU A 333 21.72 16.63 14.55
N PHE A 334 21.51 17.73 13.81
CA PHE A 334 21.51 17.70 12.36
C PHE A 334 22.87 17.26 11.84
N SER A 335 22.87 16.16 11.08
CA SER A 335 24.08 15.48 10.66
C SER A 335 24.31 15.58 9.16
N ASP A 336 25.58 15.52 8.79
CA ASP A 336 25.99 15.32 7.41
C ASP A 336 25.67 13.88 6.93
N ILE A 337 26.05 13.56 5.69
CA ILE A 337 25.77 12.26 5.08
C ILE A 337 26.52 11.07 5.73
N VAL A 338 27.54 11.32 6.56
CA VAL A 338 28.28 10.27 7.28
C VAL A 338 28.05 10.27 8.80
N GLY A 339 27.26 11.20 9.33
CA GLY A 339 26.82 11.25 10.72
C GLY A 339 27.55 12.27 11.60
N GLU A 340 28.32 13.19 11.04
CA GLU A 340 28.98 14.27 11.78
C GLU A 340 27.97 15.39 12.14
N THR A 341 27.93 15.79 13.41
CA THR A 341 26.91 16.70 13.97
C THR A 341 27.52 17.98 14.55
N ASN A 342 26.70 19.02 14.68
CA ASN A 342 27.11 20.28 15.29
C ASN A 342 27.24 20.15 16.82
N PRO A 343 28.21 20.84 17.46
CA PRO A 343 28.32 20.84 18.91
C PRO A 343 27.27 21.74 19.60
N VAL A 344 26.71 22.70 18.86
CA VAL A 344 25.67 23.64 19.29
C VAL A 344 24.70 23.89 18.15
N GLU A 345 23.48 24.30 18.48
CA GLU A 345 22.49 24.73 17.50
C GLU A 345 22.99 25.94 16.68
N GLN A 346 22.73 25.95 15.37
CA GLN A 346 22.96 27.10 14.51
C GLN A 346 21.65 27.87 14.33
N ALA A 347 21.68 29.16 14.67
CA ALA A 347 20.57 30.10 14.50
C ALA A 347 21.11 31.46 13.99
N GLY A 348 20.23 32.37 13.62
CA GLY A 348 20.58 33.75 13.23
C GLY A 348 21.25 33.87 11.85
N PHE A 349 21.27 32.79 11.06
CA PHE A 349 21.73 32.82 9.67
C PHE A 349 20.62 33.22 8.68
N ALA A 350 19.35 33.16 9.12
CA ALA A 350 18.18 33.64 8.39
C ALA A 350 17.19 34.19 9.42
N GLU A 351 16.95 35.51 9.38
CA GLU A 351 16.02 36.23 10.25
C GLU A 351 15.22 37.23 9.41
N VAL A 352 13.91 37.28 9.60
CA VAL A 352 13.00 38.16 8.84
C VAL A 352 11.76 38.50 9.67
N PRO A 353 11.32 39.76 9.72
CA PRO A 353 10.06 40.11 10.36
C PRO A 353 8.85 39.65 9.51
N THR A 354 7.71 39.43 10.14
CA THR A 354 6.44 39.18 9.45
C THR A 354 5.62 40.45 9.28
N GLU A 355 4.70 40.43 8.31
CA GLU A 355 3.72 41.48 8.11
C GLU A 355 2.92 41.77 9.39
N ALA A 356 2.49 43.02 9.53
CA ALA A 356 1.71 43.46 10.68
C ALA A 356 0.31 42.82 10.69
N PHE A 357 -0.25 42.65 11.89
CA PHE A 357 -1.64 42.24 12.05
C PHE A 357 -2.59 43.26 11.40
N PRO A 358 -3.64 42.83 10.66
CA PRO A 358 -4.65 43.74 10.14
C PRO A 358 -5.32 44.54 11.27
N VAL A 359 -5.49 45.85 11.08
CA VAL A 359 -6.07 46.74 12.11
C VAL A 359 -7.48 47.25 11.78
N ASN A 360 -7.99 46.98 10.58
CA ASN A 360 -9.32 47.45 10.16
C ASN A 360 -9.92 46.54 9.05
N PRO A 361 -10.89 45.67 9.37
CA PRO A 361 -11.23 45.24 10.74
C PRO A 361 -10.04 44.51 11.39
N PRO A 362 -9.94 44.47 12.74
CA PRO A 362 -8.85 43.83 13.46
C PRO A 362 -8.97 42.30 13.47
N VAL A 363 -9.14 41.69 12.30
CA VAL A 363 -9.41 40.26 12.12
C VAL A 363 -8.51 39.72 11.02
N LEU A 364 -7.90 38.56 11.26
CA LEU A 364 -7.15 37.82 10.25
C LEU A 364 -7.95 36.59 9.82
N VAL A 365 -8.42 36.59 8.58
CA VAL A 365 -9.22 35.52 7.99
C VAL A 365 -8.40 34.62 7.07
N ASP A 366 -8.75 33.33 7.08
CA ASP A 366 -8.19 32.34 6.17
C ASP A 366 -9.16 31.15 6.01
N GLU A 367 -8.84 30.19 5.15
CA GLU A 367 -9.59 28.94 5.07
C GLU A 367 -8.70 27.74 4.80
N TYR A 368 -9.08 26.60 5.35
CA TYR A 368 -8.66 25.31 4.80
C TYR A 368 -9.63 24.90 3.69
N PHE A 369 -9.10 24.53 2.53
CA PHE A 369 -9.86 24.18 1.35
C PHE A 369 -9.35 22.86 0.75
N GLU A 370 -10.23 21.86 0.65
CA GLU A 370 -9.92 20.52 0.14
C GLU A 370 -10.83 20.19 -1.05
N GLU A 371 -10.23 20.01 -2.23
CA GLU A 371 -10.89 19.57 -3.46
C GLU A 371 -10.76 18.06 -3.68
N PHE A 372 -10.05 17.34 -2.82
CA PHE A 372 -9.80 15.91 -2.90
C PHE A 372 -9.12 15.49 -4.21
N ASP A 373 -8.36 16.39 -4.85
CA ASP A 373 -7.53 16.06 -6.02
C ASP A 373 -6.37 15.13 -5.65
N THR A 374 -5.89 15.24 -4.41
CA THR A 374 -4.82 14.42 -3.86
C THR A 374 -5.26 13.76 -2.55
N SER A 375 -4.53 12.74 -2.12
CA SER A 375 -4.73 12.10 -0.81
C SER A 375 -3.81 12.68 0.27
N ALA A 376 -3.25 13.87 0.08
CA ALA A 376 -2.23 14.45 0.97
C ALA A 376 -2.72 14.62 2.42
N TYR A 377 -3.99 14.98 2.60
CA TYR A 377 -4.63 15.14 3.91
C TYR A 377 -5.57 13.99 4.28
N ASN A 378 -5.53 12.85 3.57
CA ASN A 378 -6.22 11.65 4.02
C ASN A 378 -5.44 11.04 5.20
N ASP A 379 -6.12 10.57 6.24
CA ASP A 379 -5.52 9.72 7.27
C ASP A 379 -5.81 8.24 6.95
N PRO A 380 -4.94 7.55 6.20
CA PRO A 380 -5.14 6.15 5.84
C PRO A 380 -5.01 5.19 7.03
N ASN A 381 -4.46 5.65 8.15
CA ASN A 381 -4.26 4.85 9.35
C ASN A 381 -5.42 5.00 10.34
N ALA A 382 -6.45 5.78 9.99
CA ALA A 382 -7.64 5.91 10.79
C ALA A 382 -8.33 4.55 10.94
N ALA A 383 -8.44 4.08 12.18
CA ALA A 383 -9.08 2.81 12.48
C ALA A 383 -10.60 2.98 12.43
N PHE A 384 -11.21 2.40 11.40
CA PHE A 384 -12.66 2.34 11.25
C PHE A 384 -13.14 0.89 11.26
N ALA A 385 -14.33 0.66 11.82
CA ALA A 385 -15.02 -0.62 11.68
C ALA A 385 -15.68 -0.72 10.30
N GLU A 386 -15.88 0.40 9.62
CA GLU A 386 -16.43 0.55 8.27
C GLU A 386 -15.33 0.50 7.20
N PRO A 387 -15.67 0.15 5.95
CA PRO A 387 -14.80 0.37 4.80
C PRO A 387 -14.33 1.83 4.71
N GLN A 388 -13.06 2.04 4.39
CA GLN A 388 -12.54 3.39 4.18
C GLN A 388 -13.14 3.99 2.91
N ALA A 389 -13.67 5.21 3.00
CA ALA A 389 -14.23 5.95 1.87
C ALA A 389 -13.15 6.24 0.80
N SER A 390 -13.58 6.44 -0.45
CA SER A 390 -12.66 6.70 -1.56
C SER A 390 -12.25 8.18 -1.57
N TRP A 391 -10.98 8.47 -1.32
CA TRP A 391 -10.41 9.82 -1.32
C TRP A 391 -9.50 10.01 -2.54
N GLY A 392 -9.73 11.03 -3.35
CA GLY A 392 -8.92 11.34 -4.53
C GLY A 392 -9.76 11.61 -5.78
N SER A 393 -9.08 12.01 -6.86
CA SER A 393 -9.73 12.27 -8.16
C SER A 393 -10.83 13.33 -8.11
N GLY A 394 -10.62 14.38 -7.30
CA GLY A 394 -11.53 15.52 -7.18
C GLY A 394 -12.75 15.28 -6.29
N LYS A 395 -12.80 14.17 -5.55
CA LYS A 395 -13.90 13.89 -4.62
C LYS A 395 -13.53 13.00 -3.43
N LEU A 396 -14.33 13.10 -2.38
CA LEU A 396 -14.40 12.13 -1.28
C LEU A 396 -15.73 11.41 -1.36
N GLY A 397 -15.74 10.14 -1.74
CA GLY A 397 -16.97 9.39 -2.03
C GLY A 397 -17.14 8.12 -1.22
N ALA A 398 -18.39 7.71 -1.05
CA ALA A 398 -18.72 6.45 -0.40
C ALA A 398 -17.99 5.27 -1.08
N LYS A 399 -17.47 4.34 -0.26
CA LYS A 399 -16.80 3.14 -0.77
C LYS A 399 -17.82 2.03 -1.00
N PHE A 400 -18.03 1.71 -2.28
CA PHE A 400 -18.90 0.62 -2.68
C PHE A 400 -18.25 -0.26 -3.76
N SER A 401 -17.37 -1.17 -3.35
CA SER A 401 -16.71 -2.11 -4.27
C SER A 401 -17.58 -3.33 -4.57
N PHE A 402 -18.80 -3.10 -5.07
CA PHE A 402 -19.70 -4.15 -5.57
C PHE A 402 -20.11 -3.79 -6.99
N THR A 403 -19.72 -4.63 -7.95
CA THR A 403 -19.97 -4.39 -9.39
C THR A 403 -21.04 -5.30 -9.96
N GLY A 404 -21.66 -6.16 -9.15
CA GLY A 404 -22.73 -7.04 -9.59
C GLY A 404 -23.97 -6.24 -10.02
N THR A 405 -24.51 -6.58 -11.18
CA THR A 405 -25.69 -5.91 -11.77
C THR A 405 -26.97 -6.71 -11.60
N GLY A 406 -26.87 -7.97 -11.13
CA GLY A 406 -27.97 -8.90 -11.15
C GLY A 406 -28.00 -9.78 -12.41
N GLY A 407 -26.88 -9.81 -13.16
CA GLY A 407 -26.74 -10.49 -14.44
C GLY A 407 -27.52 -9.84 -15.59
N PRO A 408 -27.65 -10.52 -16.75
CA PRO A 408 -28.37 -10.01 -17.91
C PRO A 408 -29.77 -9.47 -17.56
N GLY A 409 -30.00 -8.17 -17.77
CA GLY A 409 -31.26 -7.50 -17.48
C GLY A 409 -31.58 -7.28 -15.98
N GLY A 410 -30.61 -7.51 -15.09
CA GLY A 410 -30.71 -7.30 -13.64
C GLY A 410 -31.63 -8.26 -12.88
N ASN A 411 -32.20 -9.26 -13.56
CA ASN A 411 -33.17 -10.22 -13.02
C ASN A 411 -32.79 -11.68 -13.29
N PHE A 412 -31.49 -11.97 -13.36
CA PHE A 412 -30.98 -13.30 -13.68
C PHE A 412 -30.74 -14.10 -12.39
N ASP A 413 -31.61 -15.06 -12.07
CA ASP A 413 -31.36 -15.98 -10.95
C ASP A 413 -30.64 -17.24 -11.45
N TRP A 414 -29.67 -17.75 -10.69
CA TRP A 414 -29.05 -19.04 -10.97
C TRP A 414 -29.54 -20.10 -9.98
N TYR A 415 -30.20 -21.12 -10.51
CA TYR A 415 -30.87 -22.18 -9.75
C TYR A 415 -30.28 -23.54 -10.12
N ILE A 416 -29.94 -24.34 -9.11
CA ILE A 416 -29.47 -25.73 -9.25
C ILE A 416 -30.44 -26.63 -8.48
N ASP A 417 -31.09 -27.53 -9.22
CA ASP A 417 -32.20 -28.33 -8.72
C ASP A 417 -31.75 -29.50 -7.82
N ALA A 418 -32.69 -30.05 -7.06
CA ALA A 418 -32.43 -31.22 -6.22
C ALA A 418 -32.02 -32.43 -7.08
N GLY A 419 -30.84 -32.99 -6.81
CA GLY A 419 -30.29 -34.13 -7.55
C GLY A 419 -29.53 -33.74 -8.83
N GLU A 420 -29.49 -32.45 -9.18
CA GLU A 420 -28.70 -31.95 -10.29
C GLU A 420 -27.21 -31.81 -9.90
N VAL A 421 -26.31 -32.17 -10.81
CA VAL A 421 -24.87 -31.88 -10.68
C VAL A 421 -24.44 -30.99 -11.84
N VAL A 422 -24.17 -29.73 -11.55
CA VAL A 422 -23.69 -28.74 -12.52
C VAL A 422 -22.17 -28.65 -12.43
N ILE A 423 -21.47 -28.89 -13.54
CA ILE A 423 -20.03 -28.66 -13.64
C ILE A 423 -19.80 -27.27 -14.23
N PHE A 424 -19.16 -26.39 -13.46
CA PHE A 424 -18.84 -25.02 -13.84
C PHE A 424 -17.33 -24.86 -13.98
N ASN A 425 -16.86 -24.59 -15.19
CA ASN A 425 -15.44 -24.33 -15.47
C ASN A 425 -15.15 -22.82 -15.43
N THR A 426 -14.26 -22.43 -14.52
CA THR A 426 -13.84 -21.06 -14.25
C THR A 426 -13.01 -20.43 -15.38
N ALA A 427 -12.52 -21.20 -16.34
CA ALA A 427 -11.90 -20.63 -17.55
C ALA A 427 -12.96 -20.03 -18.47
N ASN A 428 -13.99 -20.81 -18.80
CA ASN A 428 -15.10 -20.41 -19.65
C ASN A 428 -16.27 -21.39 -19.45
N SER A 429 -17.46 -20.87 -19.09
CA SER A 429 -18.71 -21.63 -18.99
C SER A 429 -19.89 -20.77 -19.45
N THR A 430 -20.99 -21.40 -19.84
CA THR A 430 -22.27 -20.70 -20.03
C THR A 430 -23.27 -21.27 -19.02
N ILE A 431 -23.89 -20.39 -18.23
CA ILE A 431 -24.88 -20.76 -17.22
C ILE A 431 -26.28 -20.32 -17.66
N ASN A 432 -27.30 -21.05 -17.22
CA ASN A 432 -28.70 -20.76 -17.51
C ASN A 432 -29.31 -19.92 -16.38
N GLY A 433 -30.04 -18.88 -16.76
CA GLY A 433 -30.78 -18.02 -15.87
C GLY A 433 -32.23 -18.47 -15.72
N PHE A 434 -32.79 -18.17 -14.56
CA PHE A 434 -34.16 -18.48 -14.20
C PHE A 434 -34.84 -17.25 -13.58
N GLN A 435 -36.17 -17.25 -13.64
CA GLN A 435 -37.03 -16.47 -12.78
C GLN A 435 -37.62 -17.42 -11.75
N VAL A 436 -37.22 -17.24 -10.49
CA VAL A 436 -37.63 -18.10 -9.39
C VAL A 436 -38.82 -17.50 -8.64
N THR A 437 -39.81 -18.33 -8.30
CA THR A 437 -40.95 -17.97 -7.45
C THR A 437 -40.91 -18.76 -6.14
N PHE A 438 -41.19 -18.09 -5.02
CA PHE A 438 -41.17 -18.69 -3.67
C PHE A 438 -42.58 -18.98 -3.16
N ALA A 439 -42.69 -19.99 -2.29
CA ALA A 439 -43.87 -20.13 -1.44
C ALA A 439 -43.90 -18.98 -0.42
N PRO A 440 -45.06 -18.33 -0.21
CA PRO A 440 -45.18 -17.16 0.68
C PRO A 440 -44.58 -17.41 2.07
N GLY A 441 -43.71 -16.50 2.52
CA GLY A 441 -43.10 -16.56 3.85
C GLY A 441 -42.04 -17.65 4.03
N THR A 442 -41.61 -18.30 2.95
CA THR A 442 -40.57 -19.34 2.99
C THR A 442 -39.51 -19.10 1.92
N ASP A 443 -38.37 -19.74 2.05
CA ASP A 443 -37.35 -19.77 1.01
C ASP A 443 -37.55 -20.95 0.03
N ASN A 444 -38.68 -21.66 0.09
CA ASN A 444 -38.94 -22.82 -0.76
C ASN A 444 -39.38 -22.38 -2.15
N ILE A 445 -38.71 -22.90 -3.17
CA ILE A 445 -38.99 -22.58 -4.58
C ILE A 445 -40.21 -23.39 -5.04
N THR A 446 -41.20 -22.71 -5.60
CA THR A 446 -42.42 -23.33 -6.16
C THR A 446 -42.41 -23.39 -7.68
N SER A 447 -41.61 -22.54 -8.33
CA SER A 447 -41.42 -22.55 -9.78
C SER A 447 -40.09 -21.90 -10.15
N ALA A 448 -39.40 -22.44 -11.16
CA ALA A 448 -38.22 -21.85 -11.78
C ALA A 448 -38.40 -21.88 -13.30
N ILE A 449 -38.51 -20.71 -13.92
CA ILE A 449 -38.76 -20.57 -15.37
C ILE A 449 -37.48 -20.05 -16.04
N PRO A 450 -36.91 -20.72 -17.05
CA PRO A 450 -35.71 -20.23 -17.75
C PRO A 450 -35.91 -18.85 -18.37
N THR A 451 -34.96 -17.93 -18.17
CA THR A 451 -35.01 -16.54 -18.65
C THR A 451 -33.94 -16.19 -19.69
N GLY A 452 -32.83 -16.92 -19.73
CA GLY A 452 -31.73 -16.66 -20.65
C GLY A 452 -30.44 -17.38 -20.26
N ASN A 453 -29.31 -16.94 -20.82
CA ASN A 453 -27.99 -17.46 -20.47
C ASN A 453 -26.98 -16.34 -20.20
N GLN A 454 -25.91 -16.68 -19.49
CA GLN A 454 -24.77 -15.80 -19.24
C GLN A 454 -23.49 -16.57 -19.55
N THR A 455 -22.63 -16.02 -20.39
CA THR A 455 -21.26 -16.52 -20.58
C THR A 455 -20.39 -15.98 -19.45
N VAL A 456 -19.73 -16.88 -18.75
CA VAL A 456 -18.85 -16.59 -17.62
C VAL A 456 -17.42 -16.94 -17.99
N VAL A 457 -16.53 -15.96 -17.84
CA VAL A 457 -15.09 -16.09 -18.08
C VAL A 457 -14.35 -15.68 -16.81
N GLY A 458 -13.24 -16.35 -16.50
CA GLY A 458 -12.43 -16.01 -15.33
C GLY A 458 -13.07 -16.37 -13.99
N GLY A 459 -14.17 -17.13 -13.98
CA GLY A 459 -14.83 -17.61 -12.76
C GLY A 459 -15.71 -16.56 -12.07
N VAL A 460 -15.98 -15.42 -12.71
CA VAL A 460 -16.80 -14.33 -12.16
C VAL A 460 -18.25 -14.43 -12.61
N VAL A 461 -19.14 -14.77 -11.69
CA VAL A 461 -20.57 -14.95 -11.90
C VAL A 461 -21.33 -13.74 -11.36
N ASP A 462 -22.18 -13.11 -12.18
CA ASP A 462 -23.04 -11.98 -11.78
C ASP A 462 -24.51 -12.37 -11.93
N VAL A 463 -25.22 -12.42 -10.80
CA VAL A 463 -26.61 -12.88 -10.71
C VAL A 463 -27.40 -11.98 -9.78
N ARG A 464 -28.73 -11.99 -9.90
CA ARG A 464 -29.62 -11.42 -8.88
C ARG A 464 -29.64 -12.32 -7.66
N ASN A 465 -30.01 -13.59 -7.83
CA ASN A 465 -30.02 -14.55 -6.73
C ASN A 465 -29.32 -15.86 -7.12
N PHE A 466 -28.78 -16.56 -6.13
CA PHE A 466 -28.15 -17.88 -6.31
C PHE A 466 -28.77 -18.91 -5.36
N TYR A 467 -29.20 -20.05 -5.91
CA TYR A 467 -29.87 -21.13 -5.19
C TYR A 467 -29.26 -22.49 -5.52
N VAL A 468 -28.87 -23.23 -4.49
CA VAL A 468 -28.52 -24.66 -4.59
C VAL A 468 -29.45 -25.45 -3.70
N GLU A 469 -30.38 -26.19 -4.29
CA GLU A 469 -31.35 -26.96 -3.53
C GLU A 469 -30.73 -28.17 -2.83
N ASN A 470 -31.44 -28.71 -1.83
CA ASN A 470 -30.98 -29.89 -1.10
C ASN A 470 -30.78 -31.07 -2.07
N GLY A 471 -29.58 -31.68 -2.06
CA GLY A 471 -29.20 -32.73 -3.01
C GLY A 471 -28.67 -32.21 -4.36
N GLY A 472 -28.78 -30.92 -4.66
CA GLY A 472 -28.11 -30.27 -5.78
C GLY A 472 -26.63 -30.04 -5.50
N THR A 473 -25.78 -30.12 -6.53
CA THR A 473 -24.34 -29.91 -6.44
C THR A 473 -23.83 -28.99 -7.54
N LEU A 474 -23.19 -27.88 -7.15
CA LEU A 474 -22.33 -27.10 -8.03
C LEU A 474 -20.88 -27.60 -7.86
N LYS A 475 -20.32 -28.21 -8.90
CA LYS A 475 -18.91 -28.59 -8.95
C LYS A 475 -18.14 -27.56 -9.76
N VAL A 476 -17.22 -26.83 -9.13
CA VAL A 476 -16.40 -25.81 -9.78
C VAL A 476 -15.03 -26.36 -10.11
N GLU A 477 -14.61 -26.18 -11.36
CA GLU A 477 -13.33 -26.66 -11.88
C GLU A 477 -12.58 -25.53 -12.62
N GLY A 478 -11.29 -25.72 -12.85
CA GLY A 478 -10.48 -24.83 -13.68
C GLY A 478 -9.54 -23.89 -12.91
N PRO A 479 -8.81 -23.02 -13.63
CA PRO A 479 -7.63 -22.35 -13.11
C PRO A 479 -7.89 -21.01 -12.40
N ASN A 480 -9.13 -20.50 -12.38
CA ASN A 480 -9.44 -19.19 -11.78
C ASN A 480 -10.31 -19.36 -10.53
N PRO A 481 -10.25 -18.45 -9.54
CA PRO A 481 -11.16 -18.44 -8.40
C PRO A 481 -12.64 -18.41 -8.81
N PHE A 482 -13.50 -18.99 -7.99
CA PHE A 482 -14.95 -18.82 -8.12
C PHE A 482 -15.38 -17.55 -7.38
N THR A 483 -15.83 -16.54 -8.12
CA THR A 483 -16.36 -15.29 -7.55
C THR A 483 -17.82 -15.15 -7.92
N LEU A 484 -18.70 -15.11 -6.94
CA LEU A 484 -20.14 -14.90 -7.11
C LEU A 484 -20.53 -13.52 -6.61
N MET A 485 -21.10 -12.69 -7.48
CA MET A 485 -21.73 -11.41 -7.14
C MET A 485 -23.24 -11.57 -7.24
N ALA A 486 -23.93 -11.44 -6.11
CA ALA A 486 -25.38 -11.53 -6.00
C ALA A 486 -25.95 -10.16 -5.58
N SER A 487 -26.69 -9.49 -6.48
CA SER A 487 -27.35 -8.21 -6.14
C SER A 487 -28.57 -8.38 -5.21
N GLY A 488 -29.07 -9.60 -5.11
CA GLY A 488 -30.07 -10.06 -4.16
C GLY A 488 -29.45 -11.03 -3.15
N ARG A 489 -29.99 -12.25 -3.03
CA ARG A 489 -29.62 -13.20 -1.96
C ARG A 489 -28.98 -14.50 -2.46
N VAL A 490 -28.30 -15.17 -1.54
CA VAL A 490 -27.66 -16.48 -1.78
C VAL A 490 -28.23 -17.52 -0.82
N VAL A 491 -28.64 -18.68 -1.32
CA VAL A 491 -29.16 -19.79 -0.50
C VAL A 491 -28.50 -21.10 -0.91
N ILE A 492 -27.82 -21.75 0.03
CA ILE A 492 -27.08 -23.00 -0.17
C ILE A 492 -27.69 -24.06 0.74
N ARG A 493 -28.51 -24.96 0.19
CA ARG A 493 -29.06 -26.13 0.87
C ARG A 493 -28.40 -27.44 0.44
N GLY A 494 -27.87 -27.47 -0.77
CA GLY A 494 -27.03 -28.55 -1.29
C GLY A 494 -25.55 -28.25 -1.11
N ARG A 495 -24.75 -28.58 -2.13
CA ARG A 495 -23.28 -28.53 -2.07
C ARG A 495 -22.69 -27.61 -3.14
N VAL A 496 -21.79 -26.72 -2.74
CA VAL A 496 -20.86 -26.01 -3.64
C VAL A 496 -19.47 -26.59 -3.39
N ASP A 497 -18.88 -27.23 -4.41
CA ASP A 497 -17.62 -27.95 -4.31
C ASP A 497 -16.56 -27.33 -5.21
N VAL A 498 -15.48 -26.84 -4.60
CA VAL A 498 -14.29 -26.29 -5.27
C VAL A 498 -13.02 -27.06 -4.89
N SER A 499 -13.17 -28.29 -4.40
CA SER A 499 -12.07 -29.08 -3.83
C SER A 499 -11.01 -29.45 -4.88
N GLY A 500 -9.77 -29.53 -4.43
CA GLY A 500 -8.67 -30.09 -5.20
C GLY A 500 -8.92 -31.57 -5.51
N THR A 501 -8.39 -32.03 -6.64
CA THR A 501 -8.60 -33.43 -7.05
C THR A 501 -7.60 -34.34 -6.34
N SER A 502 -8.09 -35.44 -5.74
CA SER A 502 -7.23 -36.47 -5.14
C SER A 502 -6.40 -37.21 -6.20
N ASN A 503 -5.22 -37.70 -5.84
CA ASN A 503 -4.41 -38.56 -6.71
C ASN A 503 -4.78 -40.02 -6.49
N GLN A 504 -4.97 -40.80 -7.56
CA GLN A 504 -5.43 -42.19 -7.43
C GLN A 504 -4.36 -43.15 -6.89
N GLY A 505 -3.10 -42.72 -6.81
CA GLY A 505 -1.96 -43.59 -6.53
C GLY A 505 -1.49 -44.32 -7.78
N VAL A 506 -0.35 -44.99 -7.69
CA VAL A 506 0.20 -45.76 -8.80
C VAL A 506 -0.59 -47.06 -8.96
N ASN A 507 -1.16 -47.26 -10.15
CA ASN A 507 -1.96 -48.45 -10.50
C ASN A 507 -1.34 -49.28 -11.63
N THR A 508 -0.15 -48.90 -12.11
CA THR A 508 0.62 -49.61 -13.12
C THR A 508 1.86 -50.23 -12.47
N LEU A 509 2.29 -51.39 -12.95
CA LEU A 509 3.44 -52.13 -12.42
C LEU A 509 4.58 -52.14 -13.45
N ASN A 510 5.83 -52.07 -12.99
CA ASN A 510 7.04 -52.28 -13.78
C ASN A 510 7.21 -51.28 -14.95
N VAL A 511 6.80 -50.02 -14.75
CA VAL A 511 6.81 -48.98 -15.79
C VAL A 511 7.33 -47.63 -15.27
N THR A 512 8.47 -47.62 -14.56
CA THR A 512 9.13 -46.35 -14.12
C THR A 512 9.55 -45.43 -15.27
N ASN A 513 9.42 -45.87 -16.53
CA ASN A 513 9.58 -45.06 -17.73
C ASN A 513 8.35 -44.21 -18.11
N ILE A 514 7.24 -44.34 -17.38
CA ILE A 514 6.00 -43.59 -17.58
C ILE A 514 5.76 -42.70 -16.36
N PRO A 515 5.83 -41.36 -16.52
CA PRO A 515 5.61 -40.43 -15.41
C PRO A 515 4.22 -40.54 -14.80
N GLU A 516 4.13 -40.28 -13.51
CA GLU A 516 2.88 -40.25 -12.74
C GLU A 516 2.47 -38.78 -12.49
N PRO A 517 1.54 -38.23 -13.29
CA PRO A 517 1.16 -36.83 -13.18
C PRO A 517 0.45 -36.54 -11.86
N GLY A 518 0.76 -35.39 -11.26
CA GLY A 518 -0.01 -34.88 -10.14
C GLY A 518 -1.42 -34.44 -10.55
N SER A 519 -2.35 -34.51 -9.60
CA SER A 519 -3.75 -34.18 -9.81
C SER A 519 -3.98 -32.67 -9.94
N PRO A 520 -4.98 -32.22 -10.73
CA PRO A 520 -5.33 -30.81 -10.83
C PRO A 520 -5.81 -30.23 -9.49
N GLY A 521 -5.34 -29.02 -9.17
CA GLY A 521 -6.10 -28.13 -8.29
C GLY A 521 -7.29 -27.54 -9.03
N GLN A 522 -8.31 -27.10 -8.29
CA GLN A 522 -9.55 -26.55 -8.86
C GLN A 522 -9.81 -25.14 -8.35
N ALA A 523 -10.58 -24.35 -9.09
CA ALA A 523 -10.89 -22.94 -8.81
C ALA A 523 -9.67 -22.11 -8.38
N GLY A 524 -8.58 -22.21 -9.13
CA GLY A 524 -7.31 -21.54 -8.83
C GLY A 524 -6.35 -22.32 -7.94
N GLY A 525 -6.73 -23.49 -7.42
CA GLY A 525 -5.85 -24.36 -6.65
C GLY A 525 -4.64 -24.84 -7.46
N GLY A 526 -3.51 -25.04 -6.79
CA GLY A 526 -2.28 -25.55 -7.39
C GLY A 526 -2.36 -27.03 -7.74
N LYS A 527 -1.80 -27.42 -8.89
CA LYS A 527 -1.62 -28.82 -9.28
C LYS A 527 -0.61 -29.54 -8.39
N GLY A 528 -0.82 -30.83 -8.13
CA GLY A 528 0.18 -31.68 -7.49
C GLY A 528 1.43 -31.94 -8.35
N GLY A 529 2.52 -32.36 -7.70
CA GLY A 529 3.78 -32.67 -8.38
C GLY A 529 3.73 -33.95 -9.23
N THR A 530 4.55 -34.03 -10.27
CA THR A 530 4.70 -35.24 -11.11
C THR A 530 5.81 -36.15 -10.55
N ALA A 531 5.53 -37.44 -10.33
CA ALA A 531 6.54 -38.45 -9.98
C ALA A 531 7.11 -39.15 -11.22
N SER A 532 8.26 -39.82 -11.05
CA SER A 532 8.97 -40.57 -12.10
C SER A 532 9.14 -39.78 -13.41
N GLN A 533 9.62 -38.55 -13.31
CA GLN A 533 9.64 -37.58 -14.40
C GLN A 533 10.60 -37.95 -15.54
N LEU A 534 11.66 -38.70 -15.24
CA LEU A 534 12.64 -39.13 -16.23
C LEU A 534 12.20 -40.42 -16.89
N THR A 535 12.11 -40.43 -18.22
CA THR A 535 11.62 -41.57 -19.01
C THR A 535 12.73 -42.50 -19.52
N THR A 536 14.00 -42.17 -19.23
CA THR A 536 15.19 -42.90 -19.71
C THR A 536 16.23 -43.15 -18.62
N ALA A 537 15.95 -42.77 -17.38
CA ALA A 537 16.83 -42.91 -16.22
C ALA A 537 16.03 -42.89 -14.92
N SER A 538 16.60 -43.35 -13.80
CA SER A 538 15.97 -43.23 -12.48
C SER A 538 15.85 -41.76 -12.07
N THR A 539 14.66 -41.33 -11.66
CA THR A 539 14.43 -39.96 -11.20
C THR A 539 15.07 -39.77 -9.82
N PRO A 540 15.89 -38.74 -9.56
CA PRO A 540 16.49 -38.55 -8.23
C PRO A 540 15.49 -38.11 -7.13
N ARG A 541 14.39 -37.47 -7.53
CA ARG A 541 13.37 -36.89 -6.64
C ARG A 541 12.02 -36.80 -7.35
N GLY A 542 10.92 -36.96 -6.62
CA GLY A 542 9.61 -36.53 -7.10
C GLY A 542 9.58 -35.03 -7.43
N GLY A 543 8.69 -34.62 -8.34
CA GLY A 543 8.46 -33.21 -8.62
C GLY A 543 7.78 -32.47 -7.47
N ASN A 544 8.08 -31.18 -7.33
CA ASN A 544 7.33 -30.31 -6.41
C ASN A 544 5.90 -30.09 -6.93
N GLY A 545 4.98 -29.86 -6.00
CA GLY A 545 3.67 -29.32 -6.28
C GLY A 545 3.75 -27.87 -6.77
N PHE A 546 2.65 -27.42 -7.36
CA PHE A 546 2.46 -26.04 -7.77
C PHE A 546 1.74 -25.28 -6.64
N GLY A 547 2.08 -24.01 -6.48
CA GLY A 547 1.33 -23.09 -5.63
C GLY A 547 -0.02 -22.71 -6.24
N ALA A 548 -0.75 -21.83 -5.56
CA ALA A 548 -1.96 -21.23 -6.10
C ALA A 548 -1.75 -20.70 -7.53
N PHE A 549 -2.78 -20.76 -8.35
CA PHE A 549 -2.80 -20.32 -9.75
C PHE A 549 -1.77 -21.07 -10.63
N ASN A 550 -1.41 -22.29 -10.23
CA ASN A 550 -0.37 -23.10 -10.87
C ASN A 550 0.99 -22.38 -10.99
N VAL A 551 1.38 -21.62 -9.95
CA VAL A 551 2.75 -21.12 -9.83
C VAL A 551 3.69 -22.32 -9.65
N PRO A 552 4.67 -22.55 -10.55
CA PRO A 552 5.59 -23.68 -10.44
C PRO A 552 6.39 -23.66 -9.13
N ASP A 553 6.69 -24.85 -8.59
CA ASP A 553 7.57 -25.06 -7.44
C ASP A 553 7.17 -24.35 -6.13
N ALA A 554 5.93 -23.87 -6.05
CA ALA A 554 5.38 -23.20 -4.87
C ALA A 554 4.38 -24.07 -4.07
N GLY A 555 4.33 -25.38 -4.35
CA GLY A 555 3.58 -26.38 -3.58
C GLY A 555 4.49 -27.28 -2.75
N GLY A 556 3.94 -28.38 -2.23
CA GLY A 556 4.70 -29.31 -1.40
C GLY A 556 5.90 -29.89 -2.16
N PHE A 557 7.04 -30.07 -1.49
CA PHE A 557 8.25 -30.55 -2.16
C PHE A 557 8.18 -32.05 -2.43
N GLY A 558 8.83 -32.51 -3.50
CA GLY A 558 8.89 -33.94 -3.80
C GLY A 558 9.72 -34.75 -2.80
N GLY A 559 9.41 -36.03 -2.64
CA GLY A 559 10.21 -36.98 -1.87
C GLY A 559 11.46 -37.43 -2.62
N HIS A 560 12.54 -37.75 -1.89
CA HIS A 560 13.77 -38.25 -2.49
C HIS A 560 13.60 -39.69 -2.94
N THR A 561 14.22 -40.06 -4.06
CA THR A 561 14.32 -41.46 -4.47
C THR A 561 15.22 -42.22 -3.51
N GLY A 562 14.73 -43.37 -3.06
CA GLY A 562 15.50 -44.31 -2.26
C GLY A 562 16.25 -45.28 -3.15
N TRP A 563 17.48 -45.62 -2.77
CA TRP A 563 18.25 -46.63 -3.48
C TRP A 563 19.06 -47.53 -2.56
N SER A 564 19.34 -48.75 -3.03
CA SER A 564 20.22 -49.69 -2.34
C SER A 564 20.89 -50.66 -3.30
N ASN A 565 22.08 -51.14 -2.92
CA ASN A 565 22.71 -52.30 -3.54
C ASN A 565 22.13 -53.63 -3.01
N LEU A 566 21.37 -53.60 -1.92
CA LEU A 566 20.69 -54.76 -1.35
C LEU A 566 19.33 -54.99 -2.03
N ALA A 567 18.89 -56.25 -2.06
CA ALA A 567 17.65 -56.63 -2.73
C ALA A 567 16.37 -56.33 -1.91
N ALA A 568 16.50 -56.10 -0.59
CA ALA A 568 15.34 -55.90 0.27
C ALA A 568 14.65 -54.56 0.02
N GLU A 569 13.32 -54.59 -0.14
CA GLU A 569 12.47 -53.43 -0.44
C GLU A 569 12.57 -52.32 0.62
N ALA A 570 12.62 -52.72 1.90
CA ALA A 570 12.77 -51.81 3.04
C ALA A 570 14.06 -50.94 2.94
N ASN A 571 15.09 -51.43 2.24
CA ASN A 571 16.36 -50.72 2.11
C ASN A 571 16.38 -49.74 0.94
N ARG A 572 15.34 -49.67 0.09
CA ARG A 572 15.36 -48.83 -1.11
C ARG A 572 14.08 -48.02 -1.35
N ARG A 573 13.11 -48.11 -0.44
CA ARG A 573 11.85 -47.35 -0.51
C ARG A 573 12.09 -45.84 -0.63
N GLY A 574 11.27 -45.18 -1.45
CA GLY A 574 11.30 -43.73 -1.64
C GLY A 574 10.78 -42.94 -0.43
N GLY A 575 11.22 -41.70 -0.28
CA GLY A 575 10.64 -40.76 0.68
C GLY A 575 9.28 -40.25 0.21
N GLY A 576 8.40 -39.90 1.13
CA GLY A 576 7.08 -39.35 0.80
C GLY A 576 7.15 -37.91 0.28
N GLY A 577 6.15 -37.47 -0.49
CA GLY A 577 5.98 -36.07 -0.89
C GLY A 577 5.47 -35.20 0.27
N GLY A 578 5.88 -33.93 0.33
CA GLY A 578 5.41 -32.98 1.35
C GLY A 578 4.04 -32.40 1.05
N GLY A 579 3.31 -32.01 2.09
CA GLY A 579 1.97 -31.43 1.99
C GLY A 579 1.95 -29.99 1.49
N GLY A 580 0.80 -29.57 0.94
CA GLY A 580 0.53 -28.19 0.58
C GLY A 580 0.31 -27.27 1.79
N VAL A 581 0.43 -25.94 1.61
CA VAL A 581 0.17 -24.91 2.63
C VAL A 581 -0.69 -23.79 2.05
N LEU A 582 -1.66 -23.31 2.85
CA LEU A 582 -2.36 -22.05 2.62
C LEU A 582 -2.52 -21.29 3.94
N GLY A 583 -3.39 -21.78 4.82
CA GLY A 583 -3.67 -21.19 6.11
C GLY A 583 -2.62 -21.56 7.17
N PRO A 584 -2.59 -20.84 8.30
CA PRO A 584 -1.79 -21.23 9.44
C PRO A 584 -2.26 -22.58 10.00
N ASN A 585 -1.34 -23.36 10.57
CA ASN A 585 -1.70 -24.58 11.29
C ASN A 585 -2.65 -24.24 12.45
N GLU A 586 -3.66 -25.08 12.62
CA GLU A 586 -4.75 -24.87 13.57
C GLU A 586 -4.69 -25.92 14.67
N PHE A 587 -4.48 -25.45 15.89
CA PHE A 587 -4.34 -26.31 17.07
C PHE A 587 -5.61 -26.21 17.90
N VAL A 588 -6.54 -27.15 17.71
CA VAL A 588 -7.76 -27.18 18.54
C VAL A 588 -7.44 -27.86 19.88
N ASN A 589 -7.30 -27.08 20.95
CA ASN A 589 -7.14 -27.60 22.30
C ASN A 589 -8.47 -28.17 22.83
N PHE A 590 -8.57 -29.48 23.00
CA PHE A 590 -9.70 -30.12 23.68
C PHE A 590 -9.29 -30.67 25.06
N GLY A 591 -9.82 -30.04 26.12
CA GLY A 591 -9.67 -30.48 27.50
C GLY A 591 -8.57 -29.77 28.31
N THR A 592 -8.51 -30.06 29.61
CA THR A 592 -7.61 -29.40 30.60
C THR A 592 -6.13 -29.76 30.43
N THR A 593 -5.76 -30.60 29.46
CA THR A 593 -4.40 -31.14 29.29
C THR A 593 -3.59 -30.47 28.18
N GLY A 594 -4.16 -29.54 27.40
CA GLY A 594 -3.42 -28.79 26.36
C GLY A 594 -2.80 -29.66 25.26
N LEU A 595 -3.41 -30.80 24.95
CA LEU A 595 -2.92 -31.72 23.92
C LEU A 595 -3.51 -31.35 22.55
N TRP A 596 -2.68 -31.56 21.53
CA TRP A 596 -2.96 -31.36 20.11
C TRP A 596 -4.08 -32.33 19.70
N ASP A 597 -5.01 -31.92 18.85
CA ASP A 597 -6.14 -32.75 18.44
C ASP A 597 -6.10 -33.09 16.95
N GLN A 598 -5.59 -34.28 16.64
CA GLN A 598 -5.61 -34.89 15.31
C GLN A 598 -6.90 -35.71 15.06
N ARG A 599 -7.99 -35.57 15.84
CA ARG A 599 -9.25 -36.29 15.56
C ARG A 599 -9.80 -36.03 14.14
N ARG A 600 -9.35 -34.96 13.49
CA ARG A 600 -9.60 -34.67 12.08
C ARG A 600 -8.28 -34.26 11.42
N ILE A 601 -8.02 -34.84 10.26
CA ILE A 601 -6.81 -34.59 9.49
C ILE A 601 -6.99 -33.38 8.58
N GLY A 602 -5.88 -32.68 8.28
CA GLY A 602 -5.83 -31.51 7.40
C GLY A 602 -5.96 -30.17 8.12
N TYR A 603 -5.63 -30.12 9.42
CA TYR A 603 -5.53 -28.90 10.24
C TYR A 603 -4.10 -28.38 10.38
N ASP A 604 -3.11 -29.16 9.95
CA ASP A 604 -1.71 -28.79 9.89
C ASP A 604 -1.06 -29.37 8.63
N ALA A 605 -0.08 -28.65 8.09
CA ALA A 605 0.71 -29.15 6.98
C ALA A 605 1.90 -29.95 7.49
N GLU A 606 2.17 -31.09 6.85
CA GLU A 606 3.25 -31.99 7.25
C GLU A 606 4.27 -32.22 6.13
N PRO A 607 5.56 -32.38 6.47
CA PRO A 607 6.53 -32.90 5.53
C PRO A 607 6.20 -34.37 5.22
N GLY A 608 6.63 -34.84 4.05
CA GLY A 608 6.63 -36.26 3.75
C GLY A 608 7.53 -37.02 4.73
N PHE A 609 7.20 -38.27 4.99
CA PHE A 609 7.95 -39.09 5.91
C PHE A 609 9.17 -39.72 5.22
N ASP A 610 10.28 -39.69 5.93
CA ASP A 610 11.52 -40.35 5.53
C ASP A 610 11.32 -41.87 5.43
N ASN A 611 12.19 -42.54 4.69
CA ASN A 611 12.28 -44.00 4.72
C ASN A 611 13.15 -44.50 5.89
N ALA A 612 13.21 -45.83 6.07
CA ALA A 612 14.10 -46.50 7.01
C ALA A 612 15.57 -46.09 6.80
N ALA A 613 16.31 -46.02 7.91
CA ALA A 613 17.72 -45.62 7.97
C ALA A 613 18.67 -46.45 7.08
N ALA A 614 18.25 -47.67 6.69
CA ALA A 614 19.01 -48.55 5.82
C ALA A 614 18.94 -48.20 4.32
N SER A 615 18.13 -47.21 3.95
CA SER A 615 18.07 -46.67 2.58
C SER A 615 19.07 -45.56 2.34
N ASN A 616 19.50 -45.42 1.09
CA ASN A 616 20.29 -44.27 0.64
C ASN A 616 19.42 -43.33 -0.17
N SER A 617 19.59 -42.02 0.04
CA SER A 617 18.96 -41.01 -0.80
C SER A 617 19.72 -40.81 -2.11
N ALA A 618 19.00 -40.68 -3.22
CA ALA A 618 19.55 -40.32 -4.52
C ALA A 618 20.11 -38.88 -4.58
N ILE A 619 19.73 -38.01 -3.63
CA ILE A 619 20.18 -36.61 -3.56
C ILE A 619 21.40 -36.46 -2.67
N THR A 620 21.38 -37.02 -1.46
CA THR A 620 22.49 -36.87 -0.50
C THR A 620 23.54 -37.96 -0.63
N GLY A 621 23.28 -39.03 -1.39
CA GLY A 621 24.19 -40.16 -1.62
C GLY A 621 24.33 -41.12 -0.43
N ALA A 622 23.85 -40.75 0.75
CA ALA A 622 23.86 -41.57 1.97
C ALA A 622 22.76 -41.15 2.94
N GLY A 623 22.35 -42.07 3.82
CA GLY A 623 21.27 -41.87 4.79
C GLY A 623 19.88 -42.02 4.16
N PRO A 624 18.81 -42.09 4.98
CA PRO A 624 17.49 -42.45 4.50
C PRO A 624 17.02 -41.53 3.36
N ALA A 625 16.26 -42.10 2.44
CA ALA A 625 15.53 -41.29 1.46
C ALA A 625 14.61 -40.32 2.23
N ARG A 626 14.88 -39.01 2.08
CA ARG A 626 14.14 -37.98 2.81
C ARG A 626 12.79 -37.72 2.19
N GLY A 627 11.80 -37.48 3.03
CA GLY A 627 10.54 -36.94 2.57
C GLY A 627 10.67 -35.48 2.10
N GLY A 628 9.67 -35.03 1.36
CA GLY A 628 9.59 -33.65 0.89
C GLY A 628 9.17 -32.69 1.99
N ASN A 629 9.73 -31.49 1.99
CA ASN A 629 9.28 -30.42 2.89
C ASN A 629 7.84 -29.96 2.54
N VAL A 630 7.15 -29.38 3.52
CA VAL A 630 5.89 -28.64 3.30
C VAL A 630 6.07 -27.51 2.28
N ALA A 631 4.98 -27.12 1.63
CA ALA A 631 4.98 -25.97 0.73
C ALA A 631 5.40 -24.67 1.45
N PRO A 632 5.98 -23.70 0.74
CA PRO A 632 6.17 -22.35 1.26
C PRO A 632 4.83 -21.70 1.64
N SER A 633 4.83 -20.90 2.72
CA SER A 633 3.67 -20.09 3.07
C SER A 633 3.48 -18.93 2.07
N PRO A 634 2.24 -18.57 1.71
CA PRO A 634 1.99 -17.37 0.90
C PRO A 634 2.11 -16.06 1.70
N PHE A 635 2.32 -16.13 3.02
CA PHE A 635 2.51 -14.98 3.89
C PHE A 635 3.99 -14.56 3.93
N SER A 636 4.20 -13.25 3.96
CA SER A 636 5.50 -12.59 3.91
C SER A 636 6.25 -12.60 5.24
N ASP A 637 5.54 -12.78 6.35
CA ASP A 637 6.12 -12.75 7.70
C ASP A 637 5.53 -13.85 8.62
N PRO A 638 6.11 -14.12 9.81
CA PRO A 638 5.67 -15.19 10.70
C PRO A 638 4.52 -14.78 11.65
N ASN A 639 3.98 -13.57 11.56
CA ASN A 639 2.91 -13.08 12.42
C ASN A 639 1.55 -13.69 12.01
N PRO A 640 0.97 -14.59 12.82
CA PRO A 640 -0.30 -15.21 12.45
C PRO A 640 -1.49 -14.25 12.50
N LEU A 641 -1.31 -13.05 13.08
CA LEU A 641 -2.40 -12.10 13.27
C LEU A 641 -2.83 -11.39 11.98
N ASN A 642 -2.04 -11.38 10.91
CA ASN A 642 -2.33 -10.74 9.62
C ASN A 642 -2.39 -11.74 8.45
N ASN A 643 -2.43 -13.05 8.75
CA ASN A 643 -2.51 -14.14 7.77
C ASN A 643 -3.90 -14.28 7.12
N PHE A 644 -4.37 -13.24 6.42
CA PHE A 644 -5.68 -13.21 5.76
C PHE A 644 -5.76 -12.20 4.61
N PHE A 645 -6.90 -12.17 3.91
CA PHE A 645 -7.24 -11.18 2.88
C PHE A 645 -8.08 -10.02 3.43
N GLY A 646 -7.77 -8.79 3.03
CA GLY A 646 -8.56 -7.60 3.39
C GLY A 646 -8.20 -7.04 4.77
N ASN A 647 -9.16 -6.44 5.48
CA ASN A 647 -8.94 -5.74 6.75
C ASN A 647 -9.72 -6.38 7.90
N ARG A 648 -9.12 -6.44 9.09
CA ARG A 648 -9.78 -6.86 10.34
C ARG A 648 -9.78 -5.72 11.36
N TYR A 649 -10.94 -5.36 11.86
CA TYR A 649 -11.08 -4.42 12.96
C TYR A 649 -11.07 -5.17 14.31
N VAL A 650 -10.34 -4.63 15.29
CA VAL A 650 -10.25 -5.16 16.65
C VAL A 650 -10.87 -4.16 17.61
N PHE A 651 -11.99 -4.53 18.24
CA PHE A 651 -12.78 -3.61 19.06
C PHE A 651 -12.07 -3.19 20.34
N ALA A 652 -11.32 -4.10 20.98
CA ALA A 652 -10.66 -3.83 22.26
C ALA A 652 -9.56 -2.77 22.16
N SER A 653 -8.83 -2.74 21.04
CA SER A 653 -7.73 -1.79 20.79
C SER A 653 -8.12 -0.61 19.92
N ASN A 654 -9.31 -0.62 19.29
CA ASN A 654 -9.72 0.35 18.27
C ASN A 654 -8.68 0.47 17.15
N THR A 655 -8.26 -0.68 16.60
CA THR A 655 -7.23 -0.76 15.55
C THR A 655 -7.70 -1.60 14.37
N VAL A 656 -7.17 -1.29 13.18
CA VAL A 656 -7.32 -2.12 11.98
C VAL A 656 -6.02 -2.87 11.74
N ILE A 657 -6.12 -4.18 11.52
CA ILE A 657 -5.04 -5.04 11.05
C ILE A 657 -5.29 -5.28 9.56
N VAL A 658 -4.32 -4.91 8.73
CA VAL A 658 -4.32 -5.19 7.29
C VAL A 658 -3.79 -6.60 7.07
N GLY A 659 -4.53 -7.40 6.31
CA GLY A 659 -4.12 -8.74 5.93
C GLY A 659 -3.04 -8.73 4.84
N GLU A 660 -2.17 -9.72 4.85
CA GLU A 660 -1.05 -9.82 3.91
C GLU A 660 -1.47 -10.25 2.49
N LEU A 661 -2.61 -10.93 2.34
CA LEU A 661 -3.08 -11.35 1.02
C LEU A 661 -3.72 -10.15 0.30
N SER A 662 -3.18 -9.84 -0.87
CA SER A 662 -3.69 -8.77 -1.76
C SER A 662 -4.97 -9.16 -2.52
N ARG A 663 -5.31 -10.46 -2.55
CA ARG A 663 -6.49 -11.03 -3.20
C ARG A 663 -6.88 -12.35 -2.51
N PRO A 664 -8.13 -12.84 -2.68
CA PRO A 664 -8.45 -14.22 -2.34
C PRO A 664 -7.44 -15.17 -2.99
N TRP A 665 -7.00 -16.17 -2.23
CA TRP A 665 -5.88 -17.03 -2.57
C TRP A 665 -6.32 -18.49 -2.52
N ALA A 666 -5.84 -19.33 -3.42
CA ALA A 666 -6.21 -20.75 -3.42
C ALA A 666 -5.16 -21.61 -2.69
N GLY A 667 -5.47 -22.87 -2.45
CA GLY A 667 -4.56 -23.84 -1.86
C GLY A 667 -3.46 -24.28 -2.84
N SER A 668 -2.30 -24.68 -2.30
CA SER A 668 -1.20 -25.27 -3.08
C SER A 668 -1.37 -26.79 -3.22
N GLY A 669 -0.85 -27.36 -4.30
CA GLY A 669 -0.77 -28.81 -4.50
C GLY A 669 0.31 -29.48 -3.65
N GLY A 670 0.15 -30.77 -3.41
CA GLY A 670 1.14 -31.60 -2.69
C GLY A 670 2.30 -32.04 -3.58
N GLY A 671 3.42 -32.40 -2.96
CA GLY A 671 4.61 -32.91 -3.63
C GLY A 671 4.47 -34.36 -4.09
N ALA A 672 5.21 -34.75 -5.12
CA ALA A 672 5.21 -36.13 -5.58
C ALA A 672 6.09 -37.03 -4.69
N GLY A 673 5.77 -38.32 -4.58
CA GLY A 673 6.59 -39.30 -3.89
C GLY A 673 7.90 -39.60 -4.64
N GLY A 674 8.93 -40.03 -3.91
CA GLY A 674 10.19 -40.50 -4.49
C GLY A 674 10.06 -41.92 -5.06
N ASP A 675 10.88 -42.24 -6.06
CA ASP A 675 10.98 -43.59 -6.60
C ASP A 675 11.74 -44.51 -5.64
N ALA A 676 11.69 -45.81 -5.89
CA ALA A 676 12.54 -46.81 -5.24
C ALA A 676 13.39 -47.51 -6.30
N SER A 677 14.72 -47.37 -6.19
CA SER A 677 15.65 -47.86 -7.20
C SER A 677 16.59 -48.93 -6.65
N ARG A 678 16.77 -50.01 -7.40
CA ARG A 678 17.78 -51.02 -7.06
C ARG A 678 19.06 -50.73 -7.82
N VAL A 679 20.15 -50.45 -7.10
CA VAL A 679 21.43 -50.02 -7.66
C VAL A 679 22.56 -50.99 -7.27
N PRO A 680 22.74 -52.11 -8.01
CA PRO A 680 23.71 -53.14 -7.66
C PRO A 680 25.17 -52.66 -7.61
N SER A 681 25.50 -51.59 -8.35
CA SER A 681 26.82 -50.96 -8.38
C SER A 681 27.18 -50.23 -7.09
N GLY A 682 26.21 -49.95 -6.21
CA GLY A 682 26.42 -49.19 -4.99
C GLY A 682 26.60 -47.68 -5.18
N SER A 683 26.35 -47.16 -6.38
CA SER A 683 26.45 -45.72 -6.70
C SER A 683 25.28 -45.28 -7.59
N PHE A 684 24.50 -44.29 -7.16
CA PHE A 684 23.39 -43.73 -7.94
C PHE A 684 23.87 -42.68 -8.96
N PRO A 685 23.31 -42.62 -10.18
CA PRO A 685 22.31 -43.54 -10.72
C PRO A 685 22.95 -44.88 -11.13
N GLY A 686 22.25 -45.98 -10.87
CA GLY A 686 22.61 -47.30 -11.39
C GLY A 686 22.18 -47.49 -12.84
N PRO A 687 22.48 -48.65 -13.46
CA PRO A 687 21.83 -49.06 -14.71
C PRO A 687 20.32 -49.06 -14.50
N TRP A 688 19.61 -48.15 -15.18
CA TRP A 688 18.17 -47.99 -15.02
C TRP A 688 17.43 -49.21 -15.55
N ASN A 689 16.51 -49.74 -14.75
CA ASN A 689 15.65 -50.86 -15.11
C ASN A 689 14.18 -50.49 -14.87
N PRO A 690 13.41 -50.19 -15.94
CA PRO A 690 12.00 -49.84 -15.83
C PRO A 690 11.15 -50.84 -15.04
N ALA A 691 11.54 -52.12 -15.09
CA ALA A 691 10.83 -53.23 -14.46
C ALA A 691 11.40 -53.66 -13.10
N GLY A 692 12.42 -52.98 -12.58
CA GLY A 692 13.05 -53.29 -11.30
C GLY A 692 13.12 -52.12 -10.32
N ASP A 693 12.77 -50.92 -10.78
CA ASP A 693 12.54 -49.74 -9.96
C ASP A 693 11.01 -49.56 -9.78
N GLU A 694 10.55 -49.11 -8.62
CA GLU A 694 9.13 -48.79 -8.37
C GLU A 694 8.88 -47.28 -8.31
N LYS A 695 7.75 -46.85 -8.86
CA LYS A 695 7.36 -45.45 -8.98
C LYS A 695 6.83 -44.84 -7.69
N GLY A 696 7.28 -43.62 -7.40
CA GLY A 696 6.54 -42.72 -6.51
C GLY A 696 5.19 -42.30 -7.12
N SER A 697 4.27 -41.82 -6.28
CA SER A 697 2.97 -41.31 -6.74
C SER A 697 3.01 -39.81 -7.06
N GLY A 698 2.17 -39.36 -8.00
CA GLY A 698 1.93 -37.93 -8.24
C GLY A 698 1.20 -37.27 -7.07
N GLY A 699 1.50 -35.99 -6.80
CA GLY A 699 0.88 -35.20 -5.73
C GLY A 699 -0.62 -34.92 -5.97
N ALA A 700 -1.33 -34.58 -4.90
CA ALA A 700 -2.73 -34.16 -4.99
C ALA A 700 -2.88 -32.65 -5.26
N GLY A 701 -4.04 -32.24 -5.80
CA GLY A 701 -4.32 -30.83 -6.09
C GLY A 701 -4.75 -30.03 -4.85
N GLY A 702 -4.40 -28.75 -4.79
CA GLY A 702 -4.85 -27.82 -3.75
C GLY A 702 -6.32 -27.43 -3.89
N GLY A 703 -6.96 -27.10 -2.76
CA GLY A 703 -8.34 -26.62 -2.70
C GLY A 703 -8.51 -25.24 -3.35
N GLY A 704 -9.70 -24.99 -3.91
CA GLY A 704 -9.98 -23.76 -4.63
C GLY A 704 -10.30 -22.54 -3.78
N SER A 705 -10.30 -21.37 -4.42
CA SER A 705 -10.75 -20.11 -3.80
C SER A 705 -12.20 -19.81 -4.18
N VAL A 706 -13.02 -19.49 -3.18
CA VAL A 706 -14.42 -19.06 -3.31
C VAL A 706 -14.61 -17.70 -2.67
N GLN A 707 -15.16 -16.77 -3.41
CA GLN A 707 -15.64 -15.49 -2.90
C GLN A 707 -17.12 -15.34 -3.25
N ILE A 708 -17.96 -15.17 -2.23
CA ILE A 708 -19.38 -14.85 -2.41
C ILE A 708 -19.61 -13.45 -1.87
N MET A 709 -20.07 -12.55 -2.73
CA MET A 709 -20.43 -11.17 -2.42
C MET A 709 -21.93 -11.02 -2.64
N SER A 710 -22.68 -10.69 -1.59
CA SER A 710 -24.14 -10.63 -1.63
C SER A 710 -24.65 -9.33 -1.01
N LEU A 711 -25.50 -8.58 -1.71
CA LEU A 711 -26.18 -7.42 -1.12
C LEU A 711 -27.26 -7.84 -0.11
N GLY A 712 -27.90 -8.97 -0.37
CA GLY A 712 -28.81 -9.65 0.53
C GLY A 712 -28.13 -10.71 1.40
N PRO A 713 -28.90 -11.54 2.12
CA PRO A 713 -28.37 -12.54 3.04
C PRO A 713 -27.75 -13.73 2.31
N ILE A 714 -26.79 -14.38 2.97
CA ILE A 714 -26.23 -15.69 2.59
C ILE A 714 -26.76 -16.73 3.57
N VAL A 715 -27.59 -17.66 3.10
CA VAL A 715 -28.34 -18.60 3.96
C VAL A 715 -27.90 -20.04 3.72
N PHE A 716 -27.56 -20.75 4.79
CA PHE A 716 -27.25 -22.18 4.76
C PHE A 716 -28.44 -23.01 5.24
N GLY A 717 -28.84 -24.00 4.43
CA GLY A 717 -29.79 -25.04 4.84
C GLY A 717 -29.12 -26.11 5.72
N VAL A 718 -29.91 -27.06 6.24
CA VAL A 718 -29.41 -28.14 7.12
C VAL A 718 -28.24 -28.93 6.50
N ASN A 719 -28.36 -29.27 5.22
CA ASN A 719 -27.32 -29.97 4.43
C ASN A 719 -26.48 -29.02 3.58
N GLY A 720 -26.64 -27.70 3.75
CA GLY A 720 -25.90 -26.70 3.00
C GLY A 720 -24.41 -26.78 3.31
N GLN A 721 -23.58 -26.87 2.27
CA GLN A 721 -22.12 -26.94 2.40
C GLN A 721 -21.40 -26.19 1.27
N ILE A 722 -20.33 -25.49 1.65
CA ILE A 722 -19.24 -25.10 0.76
C ILE A 722 -18.03 -25.96 1.10
N VAL A 723 -17.49 -26.66 0.11
CA VAL A 723 -16.37 -27.60 0.28
C VAL A 723 -15.21 -27.13 -0.59
N ALA A 724 -14.11 -26.73 0.05
CA ALA A 724 -12.88 -26.24 -0.57
C ALA A 724 -11.68 -27.03 -0.05
N ARG A 725 -11.78 -28.36 -0.06
CA ARG A 725 -10.75 -29.21 0.53
C ARG A 725 -9.55 -29.40 -0.39
N GLY A 726 -8.40 -29.69 0.21
CA GLY A 726 -7.27 -30.25 -0.54
C GLY A 726 -7.56 -31.67 -1.00
N GLY A 727 -6.99 -32.06 -2.15
CA GLY A 727 -7.05 -33.42 -2.63
C GLY A 727 -6.21 -34.36 -1.77
N ILE A 728 -6.62 -35.63 -1.68
CA ILE A 728 -5.90 -36.69 -0.96
C ILE A 728 -4.76 -37.22 -1.83
N GLY A 729 -3.57 -37.38 -1.24
CA GLY A 729 -2.38 -37.97 -1.85
C GLY A 729 -2.56 -39.43 -2.26
N GLY A 730 -1.74 -39.88 -3.20
CA GLY A 730 -1.75 -41.24 -3.73
C GLY A 730 -0.63 -42.10 -3.15
N GLY A 731 -0.89 -43.38 -2.93
CA GLY A 731 0.14 -44.35 -2.58
C GLY A 731 1.06 -44.67 -3.76
N GLY A 732 2.34 -44.89 -3.48
CA GLY A 732 3.33 -45.34 -4.48
C GLY A 732 3.05 -46.74 -5.05
N GLU A 733 3.90 -47.19 -5.97
CA GLU A 733 3.79 -48.52 -6.59
C GLU A 733 4.00 -49.64 -5.57
N ASN A 734 3.23 -50.72 -5.70
CA ASN A 734 3.32 -51.93 -4.88
C ASN A 734 4.17 -53.00 -5.56
N THR A 735 4.86 -53.84 -4.79
CA THR A 735 5.55 -55.02 -5.32
C THR A 735 4.73 -56.31 -5.18
N ILE A 736 4.33 -56.67 -3.95
CA ILE A 736 3.49 -57.85 -3.62
C ILE A 736 2.44 -57.44 -2.58
N PHE A 737 1.16 -57.78 -2.82
CA PHE A 737 0.00 -57.35 -2.01
C PHE A 737 -0.12 -55.82 -1.89
N LEU A 738 -0.21 -55.29 -0.66
CA LEU A 738 -0.45 -53.87 -0.35
C LEU A 738 0.83 -53.14 0.13
N ASN A 739 2.03 -53.73 -0.02
CA ASN A 739 3.26 -53.06 0.40
C ASN A 739 3.74 -52.04 -0.64
N ARG A 740 3.51 -50.76 -0.35
CA ARG A 740 3.93 -49.61 -1.18
C ARG A 740 5.44 -49.46 -1.12
N VAL A 741 6.16 -49.65 -2.23
CA VAL A 741 7.63 -49.51 -2.32
C VAL A 741 8.08 -48.15 -2.86
N GLY A 742 7.34 -47.59 -3.81
CA GLY A 742 7.46 -46.16 -4.11
C GLY A 742 6.93 -45.30 -2.96
N GLY A 743 7.43 -44.06 -2.86
CA GLY A 743 6.95 -43.10 -1.88
C GLY A 743 5.51 -42.66 -2.16
N GLY A 744 4.73 -42.48 -1.09
CA GLY A 744 3.42 -41.83 -1.13
C GLY A 744 3.56 -40.34 -1.45
N SER A 745 2.55 -39.74 -2.08
CA SER A 745 2.58 -38.32 -2.44
C SER A 745 1.94 -37.44 -1.36
N GLY A 746 2.27 -36.15 -1.33
CA GLY A 746 1.70 -35.21 -0.38
C GLY A 746 0.25 -34.85 -0.70
N GLY A 747 -0.51 -34.54 0.34
CA GLY A 747 -1.86 -33.98 0.24
C GLY A 747 -1.85 -32.51 -0.21
N GLY A 748 -2.90 -32.10 -0.92
CA GLY A 748 -3.09 -30.67 -1.24
C GLY A 748 -3.57 -29.89 -0.02
N SER A 749 -3.28 -28.59 0.06
CA SER A 749 -3.83 -27.77 1.15
C SER A 749 -5.30 -27.46 0.93
N GLY A 750 -5.99 -27.08 2.00
CA GLY A 750 -7.31 -26.46 1.92
C GLY A 750 -7.31 -25.17 1.11
N GLY A 751 -8.50 -24.77 0.67
CA GLY A 751 -8.77 -23.57 -0.11
C GLY A 751 -9.21 -22.37 0.75
N HIS A 752 -9.67 -21.30 0.12
CA HIS A 752 -10.06 -20.07 0.80
C HIS A 752 -11.54 -19.78 0.54
N VAL A 753 -12.32 -19.61 1.59
CA VAL A 753 -13.73 -19.20 1.49
C VAL A 753 -13.90 -17.82 2.12
N VAL A 754 -14.31 -16.85 1.30
CA VAL A 754 -14.64 -15.48 1.70
C VAL A 754 -16.13 -15.25 1.47
N LEU A 755 -16.89 -15.06 2.54
CA LEU A 755 -18.30 -14.69 2.46
C LEU A 755 -18.44 -13.22 2.86
N GLN A 756 -19.02 -12.41 1.98
CA GLN A 756 -19.30 -11.00 2.23
C GLN A 756 -20.80 -10.74 2.05
N SER A 757 -21.47 -10.30 3.10
CA SER A 757 -22.87 -9.87 3.03
C SER A 757 -23.06 -8.50 3.66
N SER A 758 -23.79 -7.63 3.00
CA SER A 758 -24.28 -6.37 3.61
C SER A 758 -25.51 -6.55 4.47
N ALA A 759 -26.13 -7.75 4.47
CA ALA A 759 -27.26 -8.09 5.32
C ALA A 759 -26.83 -9.00 6.47
N ASN A 760 -26.75 -10.31 6.23
CA ASN A 760 -26.34 -11.31 7.23
C ASN A 760 -25.88 -12.62 6.58
N ILE A 761 -25.13 -13.41 7.35
CA ILE A 761 -24.77 -14.79 7.06
C ILE A 761 -25.53 -15.67 8.06
N ASP A 762 -26.42 -16.51 7.54
CA ASP A 762 -27.40 -17.26 8.34
C ASP A 762 -27.11 -18.76 8.33
N PHE A 763 -26.68 -19.27 9.49
CA PHE A 763 -26.46 -20.69 9.74
C PHE A 763 -27.56 -21.32 10.61
N ARG A 764 -28.68 -20.65 10.88
CA ARG A 764 -29.66 -21.11 11.88
C ARG A 764 -30.19 -22.54 11.66
N ALA A 765 -30.22 -22.99 10.41
CA ALA A 765 -30.72 -24.31 10.04
C ALA A 765 -29.66 -25.42 10.16
N LYS A 766 -28.39 -25.07 10.38
CA LYS A 766 -27.32 -26.04 10.58
C LYS A 766 -27.43 -26.72 11.94
N VAL A 767 -26.90 -27.92 12.01
CA VAL A 767 -26.57 -28.60 13.26
C VAL A 767 -25.05 -28.50 13.43
N GLY A 768 -24.58 -28.20 14.65
CA GLY A 768 -23.16 -28.20 14.95
C GLY A 768 -22.58 -29.60 14.74
N VAL A 769 -21.34 -29.67 14.25
CA VAL A 769 -20.64 -30.93 14.03
C VAL A 769 -20.25 -31.55 15.36
N ASN A 770 -20.56 -32.84 15.56
CA ASN A 770 -20.12 -33.58 16.73
C ASN A 770 -18.65 -33.99 16.58
N PHE A 771 -17.74 -33.24 17.22
CA PHE A 771 -16.30 -33.52 17.22
C PHE A 771 -15.91 -34.90 17.79
N ASN A 772 -16.77 -35.54 18.59
CA ASN A 772 -16.52 -36.90 19.08
C ASN A 772 -16.87 -38.00 18.06
N ASN A 773 -17.53 -37.62 16.96
CA ASN A 773 -17.81 -38.52 15.85
C ASN A 773 -16.96 -38.12 14.64
N VAL A 774 -15.88 -38.87 14.39
CA VAL A 774 -14.97 -38.67 13.26
C VAL A 774 -15.64 -38.81 11.88
N ASN A 775 -16.83 -39.42 11.82
CA ASN A 775 -17.62 -39.55 10.59
C ASN A 775 -18.59 -38.38 10.39
N ASP A 776 -18.75 -37.49 11.37
CA ASP A 776 -19.60 -36.31 11.25
C ASP A 776 -18.84 -35.18 10.57
N ASN A 777 -19.05 -35.02 9.26
CA ASN A 777 -18.44 -33.98 8.42
C ASN A 777 -19.51 -33.02 7.86
N THR A 778 -20.53 -32.70 8.66
CA THR A 778 -21.68 -31.88 8.25
C THR A 778 -21.42 -30.36 8.29
N PHE A 779 -20.15 -29.94 8.27
CA PHE A 779 -19.75 -28.53 8.28
C PHE A 779 -20.51 -27.71 7.23
N ALA A 780 -20.83 -26.46 7.57
CA ALA A 780 -21.29 -25.49 6.59
C ALA A 780 -20.16 -25.11 5.61
N ILE A 781 -18.92 -25.05 6.11
CA ILE A 781 -17.73 -24.72 5.32
C ILE A 781 -16.61 -25.71 5.68
N ASP A 782 -16.11 -26.49 4.72
CA ASP A 782 -14.99 -27.42 4.91
C ASP A 782 -13.84 -27.10 3.93
N CYS A 783 -12.77 -26.52 4.47
CA CYS A 783 -11.53 -26.12 3.83
C CYS A 783 -10.33 -26.85 4.47
N ARG A 784 -10.49 -28.08 4.96
CA ARG A 784 -9.35 -28.86 5.46
C ARG A 784 -8.42 -29.26 4.31
N GLY A 785 -7.15 -29.46 4.61
CA GLY A 785 -6.23 -30.12 3.70
C GLY A 785 -6.61 -31.58 3.45
N GLY A 786 -6.03 -32.13 2.39
CA GLY A 786 -6.14 -33.56 2.08
C GLY A 786 -5.03 -34.35 2.78
N GLN A 787 -5.28 -35.63 3.05
CA GLN A 787 -4.28 -36.52 3.64
C GLN A 787 -3.13 -36.78 2.67
N GLY A 788 -1.94 -37.07 3.19
CA GLY A 788 -0.83 -37.65 2.44
C GLY A 788 -1.19 -39.05 1.90
N GLY A 789 -0.42 -39.54 0.93
CA GLY A 789 -0.59 -40.88 0.38
C GLY A 789 0.06 -41.94 1.26
N ALA A 790 -0.58 -43.11 1.37
CA ALA A 790 -0.07 -44.21 2.17
C ALA A 790 1.35 -44.67 1.78
N GLY A 791 2.15 -44.98 2.81
CA GLY A 791 3.48 -45.55 2.72
C GLY A 791 3.49 -47.06 2.98
N THR A 792 4.52 -47.56 3.67
CA THR A 792 4.71 -48.99 3.99
C THR A 792 3.42 -49.66 4.47
N ASP A 793 3.14 -50.85 3.94
CA ASP A 793 1.96 -51.67 4.27
C ASP A 793 0.58 -51.00 4.01
N ASP A 794 0.54 -49.95 3.17
CA ASP A 794 -0.65 -49.15 2.82
C ASP A 794 -1.20 -48.34 4.01
N LEU A 795 -0.29 -47.71 4.78
CA LEU A 795 -0.58 -47.06 6.06
C LEU A 795 0.05 -45.66 6.14
N GLY A 796 -0.40 -44.85 7.10
CA GLY A 796 0.16 -43.52 7.34
C GLY A 796 -0.34 -42.43 6.38
N GLY A 797 -1.52 -42.62 5.78
CA GLY A 797 -2.14 -41.67 4.87
C GLY A 797 -3.38 -42.26 4.19
N GLY A 798 -3.91 -41.57 3.18
CA GLY A 798 -5.02 -42.02 2.34
C GLY A 798 -4.75 -43.36 1.66
N ILE A 799 -5.74 -44.25 1.73
CA ILE A 799 -5.68 -45.61 1.17
C ILE A 799 -6.45 -45.73 -0.13
N GLN A 800 -5.96 -46.58 -1.02
CA GLN A 800 -6.57 -46.80 -2.33
C GLN A 800 -7.85 -47.64 -2.20
N SER A 801 -8.99 -47.14 -2.70
CA SER A 801 -10.25 -47.89 -2.81
C SER A 801 -10.68 -48.05 -4.28
N VAL A 802 -11.61 -48.98 -4.54
CA VAL A 802 -12.20 -49.24 -5.86
C VAL A 802 -12.93 -48.03 -6.46
N THR A 803 -13.28 -47.05 -5.63
CA THR A 803 -13.90 -45.77 -6.03
C THR A 803 -12.94 -44.57 -5.94
N GLY A 804 -11.66 -44.81 -5.66
CA GLY A 804 -10.61 -43.80 -5.50
C GLY A 804 -9.99 -43.75 -4.10
N GLN A 805 -9.13 -42.76 -3.83
CA GLN A 805 -8.52 -42.63 -2.50
C GLN A 805 -9.57 -42.37 -1.42
N ARG A 806 -9.41 -43.03 -0.28
CA ARG A 806 -10.28 -42.92 0.89
C ARG A 806 -9.48 -42.38 2.06
N GLU A 807 -10.05 -41.37 2.71
CA GLU A 807 -9.53 -40.86 3.99
C GLU A 807 -9.49 -41.96 5.04
N THR A 808 -8.38 -42.01 5.77
CA THR A 808 -8.22 -42.87 6.93
C THR A 808 -8.57 -42.13 8.21
N LEU A 809 -8.81 -42.90 9.26
CA LEU A 809 -8.97 -42.34 10.59
C LEU A 809 -7.60 -41.96 11.16
N PRO A 810 -7.53 -41.00 12.10
CA PRO A 810 -6.27 -40.55 12.70
C PRO A 810 -5.37 -41.68 13.23
N LEU A 811 -5.97 -42.72 13.82
CA LEU A 811 -5.24 -43.91 14.33
C LEU A 811 -4.48 -44.70 13.24
N GLN A 812 -4.85 -44.52 11.97
CA GLN A 812 -4.23 -45.18 10.83
C GLN A 812 -3.27 -44.25 10.09
N ASP A 813 -3.27 -42.96 10.44
CA ASP A 813 -2.49 -41.92 9.81
C ASP A 813 -1.13 -41.74 10.49
N ALA A 814 -0.18 -41.18 9.76
CA ALA A 814 1.13 -40.90 10.30
C ALA A 814 1.04 -39.74 11.31
N CYS A 815 2.00 -39.68 12.23
CA CYS A 815 1.97 -38.64 13.25
C CYS A 815 2.77 -37.40 12.86
N PRO A 816 2.25 -36.19 13.13
CA PRO A 816 3.07 -35.00 13.17
C PRO A 816 4.20 -35.19 14.18
N ALA A 817 5.33 -34.55 13.93
CA ALA A 817 6.48 -34.63 14.82
C ALA A 817 6.12 -34.15 16.24
N GLY A 818 6.34 -35.01 17.25
CA GLY A 818 6.05 -34.70 18.65
C GLY A 818 4.62 -35.04 19.12
N TYR A 819 3.76 -35.56 18.23
CA TYR A 819 2.40 -35.94 18.57
C TYR A 819 2.32 -37.31 19.26
N PRO A 820 1.42 -37.54 20.25
CA PRO A 820 1.32 -38.81 20.96
C PRO A 820 0.90 -39.98 20.07
N THR A 821 1.63 -41.09 20.17
CA THR A 821 1.34 -42.36 19.47
C THR A 821 0.46 -43.33 20.28
N THR A 822 0.02 -42.92 21.48
CA THR A 822 -0.84 -43.72 22.36
C THR A 822 -1.87 -42.83 23.06
N GLY A 823 -3.09 -43.33 23.27
CA GLY A 823 -4.18 -42.60 23.94
C GLY A 823 -5.40 -42.38 23.04
N ALA A 824 -6.40 -41.64 23.54
CA ALA A 824 -7.70 -41.46 22.88
C ALA A 824 -7.63 -40.71 21.53
N ASN A 825 -6.58 -39.90 21.33
CA ASN A 825 -6.38 -39.10 20.12
C ASN A 825 -5.09 -39.49 19.39
N ALA A 826 -4.57 -40.70 19.60
CA ALA A 826 -3.30 -41.12 19.01
C ALA A 826 -3.37 -41.29 17.48
N CYS A 827 -2.25 -41.02 16.82
CA CYS A 827 -1.98 -41.46 15.46
C CYS A 827 -0.96 -42.61 15.48
N ARG A 828 -0.63 -43.16 14.31
CA ARG A 828 0.13 -44.39 14.20
C ARG A 828 1.63 -44.25 14.54
N GLY A 829 2.15 -43.04 14.48
CA GLY A 829 3.58 -42.74 14.56
C GLY A 829 4.20 -42.60 13.17
N LEU A 830 5.53 -42.61 13.09
CA LEU A 830 6.24 -42.50 11.82
C LEU A 830 5.96 -43.74 10.94
N VAL A 831 5.52 -43.50 9.70
CA VAL A 831 5.34 -44.53 8.68
C VAL A 831 6.28 -44.27 7.51
N ASN A 832 7.18 -45.22 7.25
CA ASN A 832 8.22 -45.03 6.23
C ASN A 832 7.63 -44.79 4.85
N GLY A 833 8.05 -43.69 4.22
CA GLY A 833 7.69 -43.30 2.86
C GLY A 833 6.24 -42.82 2.69
N ALA A 834 5.50 -42.58 3.77
CA ALA A 834 4.18 -41.94 3.71
C ALA A 834 4.29 -40.48 3.27
N GLY A 835 3.32 -39.99 2.50
CA GLY A 835 3.22 -38.58 2.16
C GLY A 835 2.80 -37.73 3.36
N GLY A 836 3.12 -36.44 3.34
CA GLY A 836 2.67 -35.48 4.35
C GLY A 836 1.29 -34.91 4.03
N ASP A 837 0.53 -34.63 5.07
CA ASP A 837 -0.79 -34.00 4.97
C ASP A 837 -0.71 -32.54 4.52
N GLY A 838 -1.73 -32.11 3.78
CA GLY A 838 -1.90 -30.72 3.44
C GLY A 838 -2.45 -29.91 4.61
N GLY A 839 -1.98 -28.67 4.75
CA GLY A 839 -2.46 -27.73 5.75
C GLY A 839 -3.88 -27.22 5.48
N PRO A 840 -4.47 -26.53 6.47
CA PRO A 840 -5.82 -26.01 6.37
C PRO A 840 -5.88 -24.83 5.40
N GLY A 841 -7.10 -24.54 4.98
CA GLY A 841 -7.47 -23.34 4.24
C GLY A 841 -7.71 -22.13 5.13
N ILE A 842 -8.46 -21.14 4.62
CA ILE A 842 -8.85 -19.93 5.36
C ILE A 842 -10.35 -19.70 5.19
N VAL A 843 -11.04 -19.37 6.29
CA VAL A 843 -12.47 -19.01 6.27
C VAL A 843 -12.65 -17.60 6.81
N GLN A 844 -13.23 -16.71 5.99
CA GLN A 844 -13.49 -15.32 6.34
C GLN A 844 -14.96 -14.96 6.19
N LEU A 845 -15.53 -14.37 7.23
CA LEU A 845 -16.92 -13.89 7.26
C LEU A 845 -16.88 -12.36 7.41
N HIS A 846 -17.20 -11.64 6.33
CA HIS A 846 -17.23 -10.19 6.29
C HIS A 846 -18.69 -9.72 6.31
N THR A 847 -19.05 -9.01 7.38
CA THR A 847 -20.40 -8.49 7.59
C THR A 847 -20.33 -7.08 8.16
N ALA A 848 -21.45 -6.37 8.30
CA ALA A 848 -21.46 -4.96 8.68
C ALA A 848 -21.15 -4.69 10.17
N LEU A 849 -21.37 -5.65 11.06
CA LEU A 849 -21.20 -5.55 12.51
C LEU A 849 -20.24 -6.61 13.06
N GLY A 850 -20.11 -7.76 12.38
CA GLY A 850 -19.35 -8.92 12.86
C GLY A 850 -19.96 -9.57 14.10
N LEU A 851 -21.20 -9.25 14.42
CA LEU A 851 -21.90 -9.68 15.62
C LEU A 851 -22.43 -11.10 15.43
N VAL A 852 -21.86 -12.02 16.20
CA VAL A 852 -22.28 -13.42 16.24
C VAL A 852 -23.39 -13.60 17.28
N GLY A 853 -24.46 -14.31 16.92
CA GLY A 853 -25.58 -14.52 17.85
C GLY A 853 -26.70 -15.40 17.31
N THR A 854 -27.80 -15.47 18.03
CA THR A 854 -29.03 -16.17 17.59
C THR A 854 -30.04 -15.18 17.02
N SER A 855 -31.01 -15.68 16.26
CA SER A 855 -32.08 -14.85 15.66
C SER A 855 -32.98 -14.15 16.69
N ALA A 856 -32.88 -14.48 17.99
CA ALA A 856 -33.60 -13.82 19.07
C ALA A 856 -32.96 -12.48 19.49
N GLN A 857 -31.74 -12.18 19.05
CA GLN A 857 -31.01 -10.96 19.38
C GLN A 857 -31.17 -9.93 18.25
N ASN A 858 -31.36 -8.66 18.63
CA ASN A 858 -31.43 -7.56 17.66
C ASN A 858 -30.06 -7.35 17.00
N ASN A 859 -30.05 -7.01 15.71
CA ASN A 859 -28.86 -6.57 14.96
C ASN A 859 -27.73 -7.60 14.85
N VAL A 860 -28.02 -8.90 14.89
CA VAL A 860 -27.04 -9.96 14.59
C VAL A 860 -26.91 -10.13 13.09
N ASP A 861 -25.67 -10.18 12.60
CA ASP A 861 -25.35 -10.38 11.18
C ASP A 861 -24.62 -11.70 10.90
N ILE A 862 -24.17 -12.44 11.93
CA ILE A 862 -23.76 -13.85 11.82
C ILE A 862 -24.66 -14.68 12.73
N ILE A 863 -25.62 -15.38 12.14
CA ILE A 863 -26.71 -16.04 12.86
C ILE A 863 -26.39 -17.52 13.04
N LEU A 864 -26.26 -17.94 14.29
CA LEU A 864 -26.01 -19.32 14.70
C LEU A 864 -27.32 -20.10 14.92
N PRO A 865 -27.27 -21.44 14.91
CA PRO A 865 -28.38 -22.29 15.34
C PRO A 865 -28.87 -21.93 16.75
N THR A 866 -30.18 -22.07 16.97
CA THR A 866 -30.80 -21.84 18.29
C THR A 866 -30.50 -22.96 19.30
N THR A 867 -29.90 -24.07 18.85
CA THR A 867 -29.42 -25.14 19.74
C THR A 867 -28.30 -24.60 20.62
N VAL A 868 -28.50 -24.66 21.93
CA VAL A 868 -27.54 -24.13 22.92
C VAL A 868 -26.17 -24.75 22.73
N GLY A 869 -25.14 -23.91 22.62
CA GLY A 869 -23.74 -24.32 22.62
C GLY A 869 -23.08 -24.47 21.26
N VAL A 870 -23.80 -24.34 20.14
CA VAL A 870 -23.18 -24.40 18.80
C VAL A 870 -22.34 -23.15 18.55
N THR A 871 -21.07 -23.35 18.20
CA THR A 871 -20.08 -22.31 17.92
C THR A 871 -19.71 -22.26 16.44
N LEU A 872 -19.07 -21.18 15.98
CA LEU A 872 -18.53 -21.10 14.62
C LEU A 872 -17.48 -22.19 14.34
N ALA A 873 -16.71 -22.60 15.35
CA ALA A 873 -15.76 -23.70 15.23
C ALA A 873 -16.42 -25.06 14.96
N GLU A 874 -17.68 -25.25 15.36
CA GLU A 874 -18.47 -26.46 15.07
C GLU A 874 -19.18 -26.39 13.71
N LEU A 875 -19.18 -25.24 13.04
CA LEU A 875 -19.83 -25.03 11.75
C LEU A 875 -18.82 -24.94 10.58
N CYS A 876 -17.56 -24.60 10.86
CA CYS A 876 -16.53 -24.43 9.85
C CYS A 876 -15.26 -25.22 10.22
N ALA A 877 -14.57 -25.74 9.20
CA ALA A 877 -13.26 -26.36 9.32
C ALA A 877 -12.30 -25.76 8.26
N PRO A 878 -11.25 -25.01 8.62
CA PRO A 878 -10.95 -24.57 9.98
C PRO A 878 -11.98 -23.56 10.52
N PRO A 879 -11.96 -23.27 11.83
CA PRO A 879 -12.73 -22.19 12.40
C PRO A 879 -12.48 -20.86 11.68
N PRO A 880 -13.49 -20.01 11.48
CA PRO A 880 -13.29 -18.73 10.80
C PRO A 880 -12.46 -17.77 11.65
N LEU A 881 -11.89 -16.74 11.03
CA LEU A 881 -11.13 -15.70 11.74
C LEU A 881 -11.94 -14.95 12.81
N SER A 882 -13.27 -15.01 12.75
CA SER A 882 -14.19 -14.43 13.74
C SER A 882 -14.57 -15.40 14.86
N ARG A 883 -13.87 -16.53 15.02
CA ARG A 883 -14.19 -17.58 16.02
C ARG A 883 -14.17 -17.10 17.46
N ASP A 884 -13.37 -16.08 17.76
CA ASP A 884 -13.20 -15.55 19.12
C ASP A 884 -14.31 -14.55 19.51
N ASN A 885 -15.29 -14.32 18.62
CA ASN A 885 -16.45 -13.49 18.93
C ASN A 885 -17.37 -14.22 19.91
N ILE A 886 -17.71 -13.53 21.01
CA ILE A 886 -18.66 -14.02 21.99
C ILE A 886 -20.07 -13.68 21.50
N VAL A 887 -21.04 -14.57 21.74
CA VAL A 887 -22.44 -14.32 21.40
C VAL A 887 -22.90 -12.98 21.99
N GLY A 888 -23.34 -12.06 21.13
CA GLY A 888 -23.80 -10.72 21.52
C GLY A 888 -22.71 -9.66 21.72
N SER A 889 -21.43 -9.98 21.55
CA SER A 889 -20.33 -9.00 21.64
C SER A 889 -19.19 -9.33 20.67
N PRO A 890 -18.96 -8.51 19.62
CA PRO A 890 -17.89 -8.78 18.68
C PRO A 890 -16.55 -8.37 19.29
N THR A 891 -15.56 -9.27 19.30
CA THR A 891 -14.17 -8.95 19.69
C THR A 891 -13.37 -8.50 18.47
N THR A 892 -13.67 -9.09 17.31
CA THR A 892 -13.10 -8.73 16.01
C THR A 892 -14.16 -8.77 14.91
N LYS A 893 -13.87 -8.11 13.79
CA LYS A 893 -14.74 -8.11 12.60
C LYS A 893 -13.88 -8.04 11.35
N MET A 894 -14.16 -8.88 10.36
CA MET A 894 -13.63 -8.69 9.01
C MET A 894 -14.42 -7.59 8.31
N ILE A 895 -13.72 -6.54 7.86
CA ILE A 895 -14.34 -5.40 7.18
C ILE A 895 -14.69 -5.84 5.75
N PRO A 896 -15.96 -5.73 5.32
CA PRO A 896 -16.34 -6.10 3.95
C PRO A 896 -15.77 -5.10 2.94
N THR A 897 -15.60 -5.51 1.67
CA THR A 897 -15.11 -4.59 0.63
C THR A 897 -16.20 -3.64 0.13
N PHE A 898 -17.45 -3.90 0.49
CA PHE A 898 -18.63 -3.08 0.23
C PHE A 898 -19.54 -3.11 1.48
N GLY A 899 -20.36 -2.09 1.64
CA GLY A 899 -21.32 -2.04 2.74
C GLY A 899 -22.19 -0.81 2.64
N LYS A 900 -23.16 -0.72 3.55
CA LYS A 900 -24.03 0.45 3.68
C LYS A 900 -23.24 1.69 4.12
N LEU A 901 -22.27 1.49 5.01
CA LEU A 901 -21.45 2.56 5.59
C LEU A 901 -20.06 2.58 4.99
N SER A 902 -19.48 3.77 4.86
CA SER A 902 -18.03 3.96 4.67
C SER A 902 -17.58 5.25 5.35
N ARG A 903 -16.31 5.33 5.73
CA ARG A 903 -15.81 6.43 6.54
C ARG A 903 -14.43 6.92 6.11
N ALA A 904 -14.20 8.22 6.21
CA ALA A 904 -12.89 8.83 6.09
C ALA A 904 -12.66 9.84 7.21
N ARG A 905 -11.38 10.11 7.48
CA ARG A 905 -10.91 11.17 8.37
C ARG A 905 -9.74 11.87 7.71
N SER A 906 -9.68 13.18 7.86
CA SER A 906 -8.51 13.93 7.44
C SER A 906 -7.37 13.75 8.45
N ALA A 907 -6.13 13.86 7.97
CA ALA A 907 -5.01 14.17 8.84
C ALA A 907 -5.29 15.48 9.61
N TRP A 908 -4.51 15.72 10.67
CA TRP A 908 -4.57 17.00 11.38
C TRP A 908 -4.09 18.12 10.45
N ILE A 909 -4.94 19.13 10.29
CA ILE A 909 -4.71 20.32 9.48
C ILE A 909 -4.19 21.42 10.40
N PRO A 910 -2.94 21.89 10.22
CA PRO A 910 -2.39 22.99 10.99
C PRO A 910 -3.05 24.32 10.59
N LEU A 911 -3.49 25.08 11.58
CA LEU A 911 -4.06 26.43 11.42
C LEU A 911 -2.97 27.52 11.43
N GLY A 912 -1.83 27.22 12.06
CA GLY A 912 -0.71 28.13 12.24
C GLY A 912 -0.83 29.00 13.49
N GLU A 913 0.02 30.03 13.57
CA GLU A 913 0.19 30.93 14.72
C GLU A 913 -0.39 32.34 14.45
N GLY A 914 -1.33 32.47 13.52
CA GLY A 914 -1.92 33.76 13.12
C GLY A 914 -2.62 34.53 14.26
N GLY A 915 -2.99 33.84 15.35
CA GLY A 915 -3.56 34.44 16.55
C GLY A 915 -2.53 34.98 17.55
N PHE A 916 -1.24 34.95 17.22
CA PHE A 916 -0.19 35.50 18.08
C PHE A 916 -0.33 37.03 18.23
N ASN A 917 -0.04 37.55 19.43
CA ASN A 917 -0.27 38.96 19.77
C ASN A 917 0.97 39.75 20.20
N GLY A 918 2.18 39.22 20.02
CA GLY A 918 3.44 39.93 20.30
C GLY A 918 3.83 40.04 21.79
N ASP A 919 2.88 40.27 22.69
CA ASP A 919 3.13 40.75 24.06
C ASP A 919 3.04 39.66 25.16
N GLY A 920 2.94 38.39 24.80
CA GLY A 920 2.75 37.29 25.77
C GLY A 920 1.39 37.34 26.51
N ASN A 921 0.44 38.13 26.01
CA ASN A 921 -0.97 38.11 26.38
C ASN A 921 -1.65 36.86 25.79
N PRO A 922 -2.87 36.46 26.19
CA PRO A 922 -3.47 35.25 25.63
C PRO A 922 -3.60 35.38 24.10
N TYR A 923 -3.25 34.30 23.40
CA TYR A 923 -3.50 34.19 21.96
C TYR A 923 -4.94 34.56 21.63
N ARG A 924 -5.12 35.18 20.47
CA ARG A 924 -6.43 35.48 19.92
C ARG A 924 -7.25 34.20 19.76
N ASP A 925 -8.54 34.30 20.09
CA ASP A 925 -9.47 33.19 19.90
C ASP A 925 -9.70 32.94 18.41
N ILE A 926 -10.01 31.68 18.07
CA ILE A 926 -10.31 31.26 16.70
C ILE A 926 -11.82 31.13 16.53
N GLU A 927 -12.38 31.77 15.52
CA GLU A 927 -13.76 31.57 15.14
C GLU A 927 -13.83 30.71 13.87
N PHE A 928 -14.34 29.49 14.01
CA PHE A 928 -14.62 28.60 12.89
C PHE A 928 -16.02 28.87 12.34
N GLN A 929 -16.14 28.86 11.01
CA GLN A 929 -17.40 29.01 10.31
C GLN A 929 -17.69 27.73 9.51
N PHE A 930 -18.75 27.00 9.87
CA PHE A 930 -19.16 25.80 9.16
C PHE A 930 -20.68 25.60 9.27
N GLY A 931 -21.31 25.17 8.19
CA GLY A 931 -22.77 25.04 8.10
C GLY A 931 -23.21 24.13 6.96
N GLY A 932 -24.52 24.03 6.75
CA GLY A 932 -25.11 23.09 5.78
C GLY A 932 -25.36 21.69 6.31
N ILE A 933 -25.01 21.43 7.56
CA ILE A 933 -25.35 20.21 8.30
C ILE A 933 -26.29 20.54 9.46
N ASP A 934 -26.99 19.52 9.97
CA ASP A 934 -27.70 19.58 11.23
C ASP A 934 -26.68 19.60 12.40
N PRO A 935 -26.68 20.63 13.26
CA PRO A 935 -25.72 20.75 14.35
C PRO A 935 -25.87 19.68 15.45
N VAL A 936 -26.97 18.92 15.47
CA VAL A 936 -27.17 17.82 16.44
C VAL A 936 -26.66 16.51 15.85
N THR A 937 -27.08 16.19 14.63
CA THR A 937 -26.81 14.87 14.03
C THR A 937 -25.56 14.86 13.15
N GLY A 938 -25.15 16.00 12.59
CA GLY A 938 -24.05 16.13 11.64
C GLY A 938 -24.41 15.76 10.21
N TYR A 939 -25.66 15.36 9.93
CA TYR A 939 -26.08 15.02 8.57
C TYR A 939 -26.21 16.27 7.70
N VAL A 940 -25.86 16.15 6.42
CA VAL A 940 -26.13 17.18 5.42
C VAL A 940 -27.62 17.49 5.37
N ASN A 941 -27.97 18.77 5.47
CA ASN A 941 -29.35 19.21 5.36
C ASN A 941 -29.86 18.94 3.95
N THR A 942 -31.02 18.29 3.83
CA THR A 942 -31.69 18.05 2.54
C THR A 942 -33.16 18.41 2.63
N ASN A 943 -33.76 18.74 1.49
CA ASN A 943 -35.21 18.75 1.39
C ASN A 943 -35.71 17.30 1.35
N VAL A 944 -36.44 16.89 2.39
CA VAL A 944 -36.94 15.51 2.56
C VAL A 944 -37.72 14.96 1.37
N ASN A 945 -38.33 15.82 0.53
CA ASN A 945 -39.12 15.39 -0.63
C ASN A 945 -38.29 15.33 -1.93
N THR A 946 -37.35 16.27 -2.11
CA THR A 946 -36.59 16.38 -3.37
C THR A 946 -35.17 15.83 -3.26
N GLN A 947 -34.69 15.53 -2.05
CA GLN A 947 -33.31 15.12 -1.74
C GLN A 947 -32.25 16.13 -2.20
N GLN A 948 -32.67 17.35 -2.52
CA GLN A 948 -31.78 18.44 -2.90
C GLN A 948 -31.21 19.14 -1.68
N VAL A 949 -29.95 19.55 -1.77
CA VAL A 949 -29.28 20.34 -0.74
C VAL A 949 -29.69 21.81 -0.90
N PRO A 950 -30.29 22.43 0.14
CA PRO A 950 -30.67 23.83 0.10
C PRO A 950 -29.44 24.74 0.11
N LEU A 951 -29.60 25.99 -0.32
CA LEU A 951 -28.57 27.02 -0.11
C LEU A 951 -28.36 27.24 1.38
N THR A 952 -27.10 27.38 1.80
CA THR A 952 -26.74 27.50 3.21
C THR A 952 -26.76 28.95 3.68
N GLY A 953 -27.47 29.21 4.78
CA GLY A 953 -27.45 30.50 5.49
C GLY A 953 -28.18 31.65 4.77
N ASN A 954 -28.03 32.86 5.31
CA ASN A 954 -28.48 34.08 4.66
C ASN A 954 -27.52 34.43 3.52
N ALA A 955 -28.05 35.02 2.44
CA ALA A 955 -27.21 35.54 1.37
C ALA A 955 -26.31 36.67 1.90
N LEU A 956 -25.03 36.63 1.55
CA LEU A 956 -24.03 37.66 1.85
C LEU A 956 -24.39 38.99 1.16
N LEU A 957 -24.80 38.89 -0.10
CA LEU A 957 -25.25 40.02 -0.91
C LEU A 957 -26.49 39.59 -1.66
N THR A 958 -27.47 40.50 -1.77
CA THR A 958 -28.70 40.29 -2.53
C THR A 958 -29.02 41.51 -3.37
N GLY A 959 -29.83 41.33 -4.40
CA GLY A 959 -30.37 42.44 -5.18
C GLY A 959 -31.23 41.97 -6.34
N SER A 960 -31.65 42.93 -7.16
CA SER A 960 -32.32 42.68 -8.43
C SER A 960 -31.37 43.01 -9.57
N VAL A 961 -31.24 42.09 -10.54
CA VAL A 961 -30.37 42.27 -11.70
C VAL A 961 -30.86 43.46 -12.54
N ASP A 962 -29.96 44.41 -12.81
CA ASP A 962 -30.17 45.50 -13.75
C ASP A 962 -29.58 45.17 -15.12
N ALA A 963 -30.45 44.78 -16.04
CA ALA A 963 -30.10 44.45 -17.43
C ALA A 963 -29.58 45.66 -18.25
N SER A 964 -29.55 46.87 -17.68
CA SER A 964 -28.97 48.05 -18.34
C SER A 964 -27.48 48.24 -18.05
N ASP A 965 -26.87 47.39 -17.21
CA ASP A 965 -25.48 47.49 -16.74
C ASP A 965 -25.14 48.84 -16.08
N VAL A 966 -26.14 49.56 -15.55
CA VAL A 966 -25.97 50.88 -14.93
C VAL A 966 -25.86 50.77 -13.42
N LEU A 967 -26.76 50.02 -12.79
CA LEU A 967 -26.89 49.81 -11.36
C LEU A 967 -26.45 48.39 -11.00
N THR A 968 -25.85 48.23 -9.82
CA THR A 968 -25.50 46.91 -9.29
C THR A 968 -26.68 46.32 -8.49
N PRO A 969 -26.92 45.00 -8.55
CA PRO A 969 -26.16 44.01 -9.31
C PRO A 969 -26.49 43.96 -10.81
N PHE A 970 -25.50 43.68 -11.67
CA PHE A 970 -25.70 43.48 -13.11
C PHE A 970 -24.76 42.38 -13.66
N ILE A 971 -25.17 41.73 -14.75
CA ILE A 971 -24.39 40.70 -15.45
C ILE A 971 -23.61 41.38 -16.57
N VAL A 972 -22.29 41.21 -16.62
CA VAL A 972 -21.48 41.94 -17.60
C VAL A 972 -21.83 41.52 -19.03
N SER A 973 -22.30 42.47 -19.83
CA SER A 973 -22.65 42.28 -21.24
C SER A 973 -21.44 42.36 -22.21
N PRO A 974 -21.54 41.80 -23.43
CA PRO A 974 -20.49 41.85 -24.45
C PRO A 974 -19.98 43.28 -24.75
N PRO A 975 -18.70 43.48 -25.17
CA PRO A 975 -17.87 42.54 -25.93
C PRO A 975 -16.73 41.88 -25.13
N ASN A 976 -16.76 41.88 -23.79
CA ASN A 976 -15.72 41.20 -23.02
C ASN A 976 -15.72 39.68 -23.28
N ALA A 977 -14.54 39.05 -23.29
CA ALA A 977 -14.42 37.60 -23.50
C ALA A 977 -15.17 36.76 -22.43
N ASN A 978 -15.50 37.37 -21.29
CA ASN A 978 -16.23 36.78 -20.17
C ASN A 978 -17.69 37.26 -20.07
N ALA A 979 -18.27 37.81 -21.16
CA ALA A 979 -19.65 38.27 -21.19
C ALA A 979 -20.62 37.17 -20.76
N GLY A 980 -21.60 37.50 -19.92
CA GLY A 980 -22.54 36.51 -19.38
C GLY A 980 -21.94 35.50 -18.39
N ARG A 981 -20.66 35.67 -18.01
CA ARG A 981 -19.98 34.86 -16.98
C ARG A 981 -19.47 35.69 -15.80
N GLN A 982 -19.72 37.00 -15.81
CA GLN A 982 -19.35 37.90 -14.73
C GLN A 982 -20.58 38.60 -14.18
N ILE A 983 -20.62 38.76 -12.86
CA ILE A 983 -21.65 39.53 -12.16
C ILE A 983 -20.98 40.50 -11.19
N VAL A 984 -21.49 41.73 -11.12
CA VAL A 984 -20.94 42.80 -10.29
C VAL A 984 -21.92 43.18 -9.20
N PHE A 985 -21.51 43.11 -7.93
CA PHE A 985 -22.29 43.55 -6.78
C PHE A 985 -21.73 44.85 -6.19
N ASN A 986 -22.59 45.62 -5.51
CA ASN A 986 -22.16 46.65 -4.57
C ASN A 986 -21.94 46.00 -3.21
N ALA A 987 -20.70 46.04 -2.72
CA ALA A 987 -20.29 45.41 -1.48
C ALA A 987 -20.27 46.36 -0.28
N SER A 988 -20.84 47.57 -0.39
CA SER A 988 -20.82 48.57 0.69
C SER A 988 -21.49 48.08 1.99
N SER A 989 -22.40 47.10 1.90
CA SER A 989 -23.04 46.49 3.09
C SER A 989 -22.13 45.56 3.89
N LEU A 990 -20.99 45.16 3.32
CA LEU A 990 -20.00 44.32 4.01
C LEU A 990 -18.91 45.16 4.70
N LEU A 991 -18.80 46.45 4.39
CA LEU A 991 -17.82 47.33 5.04
C LEU A 991 -18.20 47.56 6.51
N GLY A 992 -17.24 47.41 7.41
CA GLY A 992 -17.43 47.52 8.85
C GLY A 992 -18.11 46.31 9.50
N THR A 993 -18.28 45.20 8.77
CA THR A 993 -18.78 43.93 9.32
C THR A 993 -17.68 42.88 9.34
N ASP A 994 -17.92 41.75 9.99
CA ASP A 994 -16.97 40.62 10.03
C ASP A 994 -16.69 40.03 8.62
N ASP A 995 -17.60 40.28 7.66
CA ASP A 995 -17.46 39.87 6.26
C ASP A 995 -16.59 40.82 5.42
N GLU A 996 -16.21 42.00 5.95
CA GLU A 996 -15.32 42.95 5.23
C GLU A 996 -14.00 42.28 4.84
N ALA A 997 -13.53 41.34 5.66
CA ALA A 997 -12.30 40.60 5.42
C ALA A 997 -12.33 39.77 4.10
N LEU A 998 -13.52 39.36 3.64
CA LEU A 998 -13.68 38.70 2.33
C LEU A 998 -13.40 39.65 1.15
N LEU A 999 -13.52 40.97 1.36
CA LEU A 999 -13.19 41.98 0.36
C LEU A 999 -11.69 42.24 0.29
N HIS A 1000 -10.98 42.08 1.41
CA HIS A 1000 -9.51 42.13 1.47
C HIS A 1000 -8.86 40.87 0.91
N THR A 1001 -9.55 39.74 0.96
CA THR A 1001 -9.07 38.47 0.37
C THR A 1001 -10.17 37.82 -0.49
N PRO A 1002 -10.48 38.38 -1.68
CA PRO A 1002 -11.57 37.88 -2.53
C PRO A 1002 -11.40 36.44 -3.01
N THR A 1003 -10.18 35.88 -2.97
CA THR A 1003 -9.93 34.47 -3.31
C THR A 1003 -10.73 33.49 -2.45
N LEU A 1004 -11.07 33.88 -1.21
CA LEU A 1004 -11.94 33.11 -0.30
C LEU A 1004 -13.36 32.89 -0.87
N LEU A 1005 -13.81 33.73 -1.80
CA LEU A 1005 -15.12 33.59 -2.44
C LEU A 1005 -15.15 32.52 -3.54
N ARG A 1006 -14.02 31.92 -3.91
CA ARG A 1006 -14.01 30.77 -4.84
C ARG A 1006 -14.95 29.68 -4.30
N ARG A 1007 -15.64 28.96 -5.19
CA ARG A 1007 -16.65 27.92 -4.88
C ARG A 1007 -17.92 28.41 -4.17
N TYR A 1008 -18.05 29.71 -3.85
CA TYR A 1008 -19.32 30.24 -3.34
C TYR A 1008 -20.38 30.19 -4.43
N VAL A 1009 -21.65 30.29 -4.04
CA VAL A 1009 -22.77 30.09 -4.95
C VAL A 1009 -23.45 31.41 -5.27
N VAL A 1010 -23.52 31.74 -6.56
CA VAL A 1010 -24.43 32.75 -7.08
C VAL A 1010 -25.72 32.06 -7.48
N PHE A 1011 -26.84 32.46 -6.87
CA PHE A 1011 -28.16 31.96 -7.19
C PHE A 1011 -28.99 33.06 -7.83
N ILE A 1012 -29.58 32.79 -9.00
CA ILE A 1012 -30.43 33.71 -9.75
C ILE A 1012 -31.82 33.07 -9.92
N ASP A 1013 -32.86 33.85 -9.66
CA ASP A 1013 -34.26 33.45 -9.80
C ASP A 1013 -35.06 34.52 -10.55
N THR A 1014 -35.64 34.14 -11.69
CA THR A 1014 -36.52 35.02 -12.51
C THR A 1014 -38.00 34.83 -12.16
N GLY A 1015 -38.33 33.95 -11.21
CA GLY A 1015 -39.68 33.50 -10.90
C GLY A 1015 -40.22 32.43 -11.85
N THR A 1016 -39.57 32.21 -12.99
CA THR A 1016 -39.91 31.16 -13.97
C THR A 1016 -38.75 30.21 -14.26
N ALA A 1017 -37.51 30.67 -14.05
CA ALA A 1017 -36.29 29.89 -14.16
C ALA A 1017 -35.35 30.21 -12.99
N THR A 1018 -34.57 29.22 -12.57
CA THR A 1018 -33.52 29.39 -11.56
C THR A 1018 -32.18 28.92 -12.12
N GLY A 1019 -31.11 29.57 -11.67
CA GLY A 1019 -29.74 29.25 -12.04
C GLY A 1019 -28.85 29.24 -10.80
N ARG A 1020 -28.06 28.18 -10.65
CA ARG A 1020 -27.05 28.04 -9.60
C ARG A 1020 -25.68 28.00 -10.24
N PHE A 1021 -24.85 28.99 -9.91
CA PHE A 1021 -23.53 29.17 -10.49
C PHE A 1021 -22.48 29.18 -9.39
N GLU A 1022 -21.34 28.59 -9.70
CA GLU A 1022 -20.21 28.50 -8.78
C GLU A 1022 -19.19 29.57 -9.12
N VAL A 1023 -18.72 30.30 -8.12
CA VAL A 1023 -17.71 31.35 -8.29
C VAL A 1023 -16.35 30.71 -8.57
N ALA A 1024 -15.81 30.96 -9.76
CA ALA A 1024 -14.47 30.52 -10.15
C ALA A 1024 -13.39 31.48 -9.63
N SER A 1025 -13.67 32.79 -9.63
CA SER A 1025 -12.78 33.81 -9.08
C SER A 1025 -13.54 35.08 -8.70
N ALA A 1026 -12.96 35.90 -7.83
CA ALA A 1026 -13.53 37.19 -7.42
C ALA A 1026 -12.45 38.28 -7.36
N SER A 1027 -12.87 39.53 -7.53
CA SER A 1027 -12.01 40.71 -7.37
C SER A 1027 -12.82 41.86 -6.77
N PHE A 1028 -12.19 42.65 -5.90
CA PHE A 1028 -12.81 43.79 -5.25
C PHE A 1028 -12.12 45.09 -5.64
N ASN A 1029 -12.90 46.12 -5.96
CA ASN A 1029 -12.43 47.47 -6.21
C ASN A 1029 -12.88 48.41 -5.09
N ALA A 1030 -11.95 48.74 -4.19
CA ALA A 1030 -12.19 49.62 -3.05
C ALA A 1030 -12.52 51.07 -3.45
N GLY A 1031 -12.17 51.52 -4.65
CA GLY A 1031 -12.43 52.89 -5.10
C GLY A 1031 -13.91 53.17 -5.38
N ASN A 1032 -14.71 52.13 -5.62
CA ASN A 1032 -16.15 52.24 -5.90
C ASN A 1032 -17.00 51.14 -5.23
N ASN A 1033 -16.43 50.40 -4.28
CA ASN A 1033 -17.05 49.31 -3.55
C ASN A 1033 -17.70 48.22 -4.44
N ARG A 1034 -17.09 47.94 -5.60
CA ARG A 1034 -17.60 46.91 -6.54
C ARG A 1034 -16.88 45.58 -6.34
N LEU A 1035 -17.65 44.52 -6.10
CA LEU A 1035 -17.21 43.14 -6.08
C LEU A 1035 -17.60 42.47 -7.39
N THR A 1036 -16.62 42.06 -8.19
CA THR A 1036 -16.83 41.35 -9.45
C THR A 1036 -16.55 39.87 -9.25
N LEU A 1037 -17.55 39.03 -9.50
CA LEU A 1037 -17.45 37.58 -9.47
C LEU A 1037 -17.44 37.03 -10.89
N THR A 1038 -16.55 36.09 -11.17
CA THR A 1038 -16.54 35.31 -12.39
C THR A 1038 -16.99 33.89 -12.05
N VAL A 1039 -18.02 33.38 -12.73
CA VAL A 1039 -18.53 32.02 -12.53
C VAL A 1039 -17.86 31.02 -13.46
N ASP A 1040 -18.02 29.72 -13.19
CA ASP A 1040 -17.42 28.62 -13.96
C ASP A 1040 -17.66 28.73 -15.48
N ALA A 1041 -16.61 28.47 -16.26
CA ALA A 1041 -16.62 28.47 -17.71
C ALA A 1041 -17.31 27.23 -18.31
N ASP A 1042 -17.39 26.14 -17.57
CA ASP A 1042 -18.00 24.90 -18.04
C ASP A 1042 -19.52 24.86 -17.80
N GLY A 1043 -20.05 25.80 -17.00
CA GLY A 1043 -21.47 25.97 -16.74
C GLY A 1043 -22.25 26.75 -17.82
N PRO A 1044 -23.60 26.74 -17.76
CA PRO A 1044 -24.44 27.57 -18.63
C PRO A 1044 -24.12 29.06 -18.46
N SER A 1045 -24.33 29.85 -19.51
CA SER A 1045 -24.17 31.31 -19.43
C SER A 1045 -25.25 31.94 -18.54
N MET A 1046 -24.89 32.93 -17.73
CA MET A 1046 -25.86 33.75 -16.98
C MET A 1046 -26.61 34.72 -17.91
N ALA A 1047 -26.14 34.94 -19.14
CA ALA A 1047 -26.76 35.91 -20.06
C ALA A 1047 -28.24 35.60 -20.39
N SER A 1048 -28.64 34.31 -20.34
CA SER A 1048 -30.05 33.93 -20.54
C SER A 1048 -30.94 34.24 -19.34
N LEU A 1049 -30.37 34.68 -18.22
CA LEU A 1049 -31.06 35.04 -16.98
C LEU A 1049 -30.95 36.55 -16.67
N ASP A 1050 -30.45 37.35 -17.63
CA ASP A 1050 -30.30 38.80 -17.52
C ASP A 1050 -31.63 39.52 -17.82
N GLU A 1051 -32.64 39.20 -17.01
CA GLU A 1051 -33.95 39.86 -17.07
C GLU A 1051 -34.04 40.94 -15.99
N GLN A 1052 -34.54 42.12 -16.36
CA GLN A 1052 -34.71 43.24 -15.43
C GLN A 1052 -35.63 42.81 -14.27
N GLY A 1053 -35.07 42.77 -13.06
CA GLY A 1053 -35.80 42.37 -11.85
C GLY A 1053 -35.59 40.94 -11.36
N ALA A 1054 -34.77 40.12 -12.05
CA ALA A 1054 -34.37 38.81 -11.54
C ALA A 1054 -33.72 38.95 -10.16
N THR A 1055 -34.12 38.13 -9.19
CA THR A 1055 -33.54 38.16 -7.84
C THR A 1055 -32.23 37.39 -7.86
N VAL A 1056 -31.17 38.00 -7.34
CA VAL A 1056 -29.86 37.37 -7.24
C VAL A 1056 -29.33 37.42 -5.82
N GLY A 1057 -28.66 36.35 -5.40
CA GLY A 1057 -27.96 36.27 -4.12
C GLY A 1057 -26.61 35.57 -4.22
N LEU A 1058 -25.65 36.05 -3.44
CA LEU A 1058 -24.37 35.38 -3.18
C LEU A 1058 -24.47 34.61 -1.86
N TYR A 1059 -24.22 33.32 -1.88
CA TYR A 1059 -24.31 32.42 -0.72
C TYR A 1059 -22.97 31.75 -0.45
N ARG A 1060 -22.67 31.58 0.84
CA ARG A 1060 -21.53 30.75 1.30
C ARG A 1060 -21.77 29.30 0.89
N ALA A 1061 -20.70 28.56 0.61
CA ALA A 1061 -20.75 27.12 0.38
C ALA A 1061 -19.60 26.43 1.10
N PHE A 1062 -19.91 25.65 2.13
CA PHE A 1062 -18.89 24.96 2.96
C PHE A 1062 -18.45 23.62 2.37
N PHE A 1063 -19.29 23.02 1.53
CA PHE A 1063 -19.02 21.81 0.80
C PHE A 1063 -20.00 21.73 -0.36
N ARG A 1064 -19.74 20.85 -1.30
CA ARG A 1064 -20.70 20.47 -2.34
C ARG A 1064 -20.83 18.97 -2.37
N VAL A 1065 -22.06 18.48 -2.44
CA VAL A 1065 -22.35 17.05 -2.50
C VAL A 1065 -22.77 16.66 -3.91
N SER A 1066 -22.58 15.40 -4.22
CA SER A 1066 -23.17 14.76 -5.38
C SER A 1066 -23.59 13.33 -5.05
N SER A 1067 -24.52 12.78 -5.82
CA SER A 1067 -24.93 11.40 -5.70
C SER A 1067 -25.18 10.82 -7.08
N SER A 1068 -24.45 9.76 -7.43
CA SER A 1068 -24.55 9.11 -8.75
C SER A 1068 -24.43 10.10 -9.94
N GLY A 1069 -23.59 11.13 -9.79
CA GLY A 1069 -23.36 12.17 -10.79
C GLY A 1069 -24.35 13.34 -10.79
N ALA A 1070 -25.41 13.29 -9.98
CA ALA A 1070 -26.31 14.42 -9.78
C ALA A 1070 -25.71 15.36 -8.71
N LEU A 1071 -25.41 16.60 -9.09
CA LEU A 1071 -24.90 17.63 -8.18
C LEU A 1071 -26.01 18.12 -7.25
N ASP A 1072 -25.60 18.51 -6.03
CA ASP A 1072 -26.48 19.09 -5.01
C ASP A 1072 -27.66 18.18 -4.63
N SER A 1073 -27.46 16.87 -4.77
CA SER A 1073 -28.42 15.81 -4.45
C SER A 1073 -27.75 14.70 -3.65
N VAL A 1074 -28.37 14.28 -2.56
CA VAL A 1074 -27.85 13.24 -1.65
C VAL A 1074 -29.02 12.54 -0.97
N PRO A 1075 -28.93 11.23 -0.68
CA PRO A 1075 -29.94 10.57 0.14
C PRO A 1075 -30.11 11.29 1.48
N ASP A 1076 -31.34 11.32 2.00
CA ASP A 1076 -31.58 11.84 3.36
C ASP A 1076 -30.73 11.05 4.36
N GLN A 1077 -30.00 11.74 5.24
CA GLN A 1077 -29.00 11.16 6.15
C GLN A 1077 -27.84 10.41 5.45
N GLY A 1078 -27.59 10.67 4.16
CA GLY A 1078 -26.57 9.94 3.39
C GLY A 1078 -25.12 10.37 3.62
N ILE A 1079 -24.89 11.56 4.16
CA ILE A 1079 -23.55 12.08 4.51
C ILE A 1079 -23.62 12.73 5.88
N GLN A 1080 -22.72 12.31 6.78
CA GLN A 1080 -22.50 12.90 8.10
C GLN A 1080 -21.09 13.50 8.18
N ILE A 1081 -20.98 14.73 8.67
CA ILE A 1081 -19.69 15.43 8.86
C ILE A 1081 -19.55 15.83 10.33
N THR A 1082 -18.38 15.56 10.91
CA THR A 1082 -18.00 16.02 12.26
C THR A 1082 -16.59 16.59 12.26
N LEU A 1083 -16.33 17.51 13.19
CA LEU A 1083 -15.08 18.23 13.35
C LEU A 1083 -14.43 17.91 14.70
N GLU A 1084 -13.11 17.90 14.73
CA GLU A 1084 -12.29 17.81 15.93
C GLU A 1084 -11.19 18.86 15.85
N ALA A 1085 -10.82 19.45 16.98
CA ALA A 1085 -9.70 20.37 17.07
C ALA A 1085 -8.82 20.08 18.29
N THR A 1086 -7.55 20.44 18.24
CA THR A 1086 -6.63 20.27 19.37
C THR A 1086 -5.55 21.34 19.38
N SER A 1087 -4.90 21.50 20.54
CA SER A 1087 -3.73 22.35 20.69
C SER A 1087 -2.47 21.66 20.16
N ALA A 1088 -1.39 22.43 20.02
CA ALA A 1088 -0.06 21.84 19.89
C ALA A 1088 0.39 21.18 21.20
N ASP A 1089 1.09 20.07 21.10
CA ASP A 1089 1.84 19.45 22.19
C ASP A 1089 3.07 20.34 22.49
N PRO A 1090 3.28 20.78 23.73
CA PRO A 1090 4.33 21.74 24.06
C PRO A 1090 5.75 21.19 23.92
N ALA A 1091 5.93 19.87 23.89
CA ALA A 1091 7.25 19.25 23.72
C ALA A 1091 7.62 19.01 22.25
N THR A 1092 6.62 18.80 21.39
CA THR A 1092 6.85 18.38 20.00
C THR A 1092 6.31 19.34 18.94
N GLY A 1093 5.41 20.25 19.30
CA GLY A 1093 4.67 21.11 18.37
C GLY A 1093 3.61 20.37 17.54
N LEU A 1094 3.50 19.05 17.66
CA LEU A 1094 2.55 18.21 16.94
C LEU A 1094 1.16 18.23 17.59
N PRO A 1095 0.10 17.73 16.94
CA PRO A 1095 -1.24 17.71 17.52
C PRO A 1095 -1.29 16.97 18.87
N SER A 1096 -1.79 17.64 19.90
CA SER A 1096 -1.95 17.05 21.24
C SER A 1096 -3.05 16.00 21.24
N THR A 1097 -2.76 14.82 21.80
CA THR A 1097 -3.74 13.72 21.92
C THR A 1097 -4.57 13.80 23.21
N GLY A 1098 -4.12 14.57 24.21
CA GLY A 1098 -4.74 14.66 25.54
C GLY A 1098 -5.81 15.75 25.69
N GLY A 1099 -5.96 16.64 24.70
CA GLY A 1099 -6.81 17.85 24.78
C GLY A 1099 -7.72 18.08 23.57
N VAL A 1100 -8.16 17.00 22.90
CA VAL A 1100 -9.02 17.10 21.72
C VAL A 1100 -10.42 17.61 22.10
N VAL A 1101 -10.88 18.66 21.42
CA VAL A 1101 -12.26 19.15 21.45
C VAL A 1101 -13.03 18.50 20.30
N GLY A 1102 -14.16 17.85 20.61
CA GLY A 1102 -14.94 17.05 19.67
C GLY A 1102 -14.76 15.53 19.88
N PRO A 1103 -15.21 14.68 18.94
CA PRO A 1103 -15.87 15.00 17.68
C PRO A 1103 -17.23 15.68 17.87
N THR A 1104 -17.52 16.69 17.07
CA THR A 1104 -18.77 17.47 17.14
C THR A 1104 -19.29 17.85 15.76
N SER A 1105 -20.61 17.86 15.58
CA SER A 1105 -21.30 18.40 14.41
C SER A 1105 -21.67 19.88 14.58
N ASN A 1106 -21.59 20.41 15.80
CA ASN A 1106 -21.87 21.80 16.09
C ASN A 1106 -20.56 22.59 16.20
N VAL A 1107 -20.25 23.39 15.19
CA VAL A 1107 -19.05 24.23 15.12
C VAL A 1107 -18.90 25.16 16.33
N ASN A 1108 -20.02 25.59 16.93
CA ASN A 1108 -19.99 26.43 18.14
C ASN A 1108 -19.36 25.73 19.35
N THR A 1109 -19.30 24.39 19.36
CA THR A 1109 -18.55 23.65 20.37
C THR A 1109 -17.05 23.98 20.30
N LEU A 1110 -16.52 24.20 19.10
CA LEU A 1110 -15.12 24.62 18.90
C LEU A 1110 -14.95 26.11 19.24
N ASN A 1111 -15.91 26.95 18.84
CA ASN A 1111 -15.86 28.42 19.06
C ASN A 1111 -16.01 28.83 20.54
N PHE A 1112 -16.75 28.06 21.34
CA PHE A 1112 -16.97 28.35 22.76
C PHE A 1112 -16.09 27.53 23.71
N ALA A 1113 -15.23 26.66 23.17
CA ALA A 1113 -14.15 26.08 23.96
C ALA A 1113 -13.12 27.16 24.32
N SER A 1114 -12.25 26.91 25.31
CA SER A 1114 -11.07 27.76 25.52
C SER A 1114 -10.09 27.56 24.36
N ASN A 1115 -10.27 28.34 23.28
CA ASN A 1115 -9.82 27.94 21.96
C ASN A 1115 -8.66 28.77 21.37
N GLY A 1116 -8.20 29.83 22.03
CA GLY A 1116 -7.01 30.58 21.61
C GLY A 1116 -5.72 29.74 21.49
N ASN A 1117 -5.69 28.53 22.06
CA ASN A 1117 -4.57 27.58 21.92
C ASN A 1117 -4.80 26.47 20.88
N LEU A 1118 -5.94 26.43 20.19
CA LEU A 1118 -6.16 25.45 19.12
C LEU A 1118 -5.22 25.74 17.95
N ARG A 1119 -4.52 24.71 17.47
CA ARG A 1119 -3.56 24.82 16.36
C ARG A 1119 -3.83 23.82 15.25
N PHE A 1120 -4.69 22.84 15.52
CA PHE A 1120 -5.02 21.80 14.57
C PHE A 1120 -6.51 21.57 14.54
N VAL A 1121 -7.01 21.28 13.35
CA VAL A 1121 -8.38 20.84 13.12
C VAL A 1121 -8.36 19.62 12.20
N ARG A 1122 -9.37 18.76 12.29
CA ARG A 1122 -9.61 17.69 11.33
C ARG A 1122 -11.10 17.42 11.19
N PHE A 1123 -11.47 16.79 10.10
CA PHE A 1123 -12.85 16.40 9.86
C PHE A 1123 -12.98 14.88 9.68
N ASN A 1124 -14.15 14.36 10.03
CA ASN A 1124 -14.55 12.99 9.77
C ASN A 1124 -15.81 13.01 8.90
N VAL A 1125 -15.83 12.18 7.87
CA VAL A 1125 -17.00 12.02 6.98
C VAL A 1125 -17.45 10.57 7.00
N THR A 1126 -18.71 10.35 7.33
CA THR A 1126 -19.37 9.04 7.24
C THR A 1126 -20.39 9.10 6.11
N PHE A 1127 -20.35 8.14 5.20
CA PHE A 1127 -21.34 7.95 4.15
C PHE A 1127 -22.27 6.81 4.52
N ASP A 1128 -23.56 7.01 4.31
CA ASP A 1128 -24.59 5.99 4.35
C ASP A 1128 -25.33 5.96 3.00
N ILE A 1129 -25.19 4.87 2.26
CA ILE A 1129 -25.75 4.76 0.91
C ILE A 1129 -27.15 4.15 0.87
N ALA A 1130 -27.65 3.67 2.01
CA ALA A 1130 -29.00 3.11 2.16
C ALA A 1130 -29.59 3.42 3.54
N PRO A 1131 -29.70 4.72 3.93
CA PRO A 1131 -30.05 5.13 5.29
C PRO A 1131 -31.45 4.67 5.70
N ASP A 1132 -32.42 4.69 4.77
CA ASP A 1132 -33.78 4.22 5.03
C ASP A 1132 -33.81 2.70 5.29
N PRO A 1133 -34.26 2.26 6.48
CA PRO A 1133 -34.36 0.84 6.81
C PRO A 1133 -35.33 0.05 5.91
N ASN A 1134 -36.24 0.72 5.20
CA ASN A 1134 -37.18 0.08 4.27
C ASN A 1134 -36.58 -0.16 2.88
N PHE A 1135 -35.50 0.54 2.53
CA PHE A 1135 -34.80 0.37 1.26
C PHE A 1135 -33.44 -0.28 1.53
N PRO A 1136 -33.38 -1.62 1.57
CA PRO A 1136 -32.11 -2.30 1.72
C PRO A 1136 -31.19 -1.94 0.56
N LEU A 1137 -29.90 -2.09 0.81
CA LEU A 1137 -28.86 -1.87 -0.17
C LEU A 1137 -29.14 -2.66 -1.47
N SER A 1138 -29.00 -1.99 -2.61
CA SER A 1138 -29.20 -2.58 -3.94
C SER A 1138 -28.11 -2.13 -4.90
N ALA A 1139 -28.04 -2.76 -6.08
CA ALA A 1139 -27.07 -2.39 -7.12
C ALA A 1139 -27.29 -0.96 -7.66
N THR A 1140 -28.47 -0.37 -7.42
CA THR A 1140 -28.81 1.00 -7.83
C THR A 1140 -28.81 1.97 -6.64
N SER A 1141 -28.30 1.54 -5.48
CA SER A 1141 -28.20 2.44 -4.34
C SER A 1141 -27.34 3.67 -4.71
N PRO A 1142 -27.79 4.88 -4.35
CA PRO A 1142 -27.06 6.11 -4.61
C PRO A 1142 -25.67 6.07 -4.00
N ILE A 1143 -24.65 6.54 -4.73
CA ILE A 1143 -23.28 6.63 -4.22
C ILE A 1143 -22.97 8.11 -3.96
N PRO A 1144 -23.13 8.58 -2.70
CA PRO A 1144 -22.89 9.97 -2.33
C PRO A 1144 -21.39 10.29 -2.26
N SER A 1145 -21.05 11.53 -2.56
CA SER A 1145 -19.70 12.10 -2.47
C SER A 1145 -19.71 13.58 -2.10
N LEU A 1146 -18.57 14.06 -1.59
CA LEU A 1146 -18.20 15.47 -1.48
C LEU A 1146 -17.28 15.83 -2.64
N GLU A 1147 -17.61 16.88 -3.38
CA GLU A 1147 -16.76 17.45 -4.44
C GLU A 1147 -15.67 18.36 -3.87
N PHE A 1148 -15.99 19.06 -2.77
CA PHE A 1148 -15.03 19.79 -1.97
C PHE A 1148 -15.54 19.91 -0.54
N LEU A 1149 -14.63 20.21 0.39
CA LEU A 1149 -14.93 20.64 1.74
C LEU A 1149 -14.06 21.84 2.09
N ARG A 1150 -14.63 22.83 2.77
CA ARG A 1150 -13.91 23.99 3.26
C ARG A 1150 -14.26 24.32 4.70
N LEU A 1151 -13.27 24.84 5.40
CA LEU A 1151 -13.39 25.29 6.76
C LEU A 1151 -12.75 26.69 6.90
N PRO A 1152 -13.54 27.75 6.69
CA PRO A 1152 -13.13 29.11 7.02
C PRO A 1152 -12.92 29.31 8.51
N PHE A 1153 -11.90 30.09 8.86
CA PHE A 1153 -11.63 30.50 10.23
C PHE A 1153 -11.07 31.92 10.31
N SER A 1154 -11.21 32.56 11.46
CA SER A 1154 -10.65 33.87 11.73
C SER A 1154 -10.02 33.96 13.11
N TYR A 1155 -8.96 34.77 13.23
CA TYR A 1155 -8.33 35.13 14.51
C TYR A 1155 -8.88 36.47 14.98
N GLN A 1156 -9.51 36.49 16.17
CA GLN A 1156 -10.32 37.61 16.69
C GLN A 1156 -9.60 38.54 17.66
#